data_AF-A0A5N7AGW7-F1
#
_entry.id   AF-A0A5N7AGW7-F1
#
_cell.length_a   1.000
_cell.length_b   1.000
_cell.length_c   1.000
_cell.angle_alpha   90.00
_cell.angle_beta   90.00
_cell.angle_gamma   90.00
#
_symmetry.space_group_name_H-M   'P 1'
#
loop_
_entity.id
_entity.type
_entity.pdbx_description
1 polymer ?
#
loop_
_entity_poly.entity_id
_entity_poly.type
_entity_poly.pdbx_seq_one_letter_code
_entity_poly.pdbx_strand_id
1 'polypeptide(L)'
;MTELARTLPASWYCSLPLYQLERRAVFMKSWYLLGPVTKFQKVGEKIEYEIAQQPILAFRASGSSSLPEPGEFHVICAKTGNPLRYHITPTGLIFTTLSDEAPSFHEYFPDLEPLLERVDFTKLPYRHSIKYEGRFNWKTMVDGYQECLHCQYTHPSFSVYYPPTFYTVHNHQNFSQHIADPNKPDDGLFLYFFPNCTLNVYGGGMSSFRVCPTEDPNITRMEFDYYHMESGEKFKEYFKFVRQVAMEDYELCEKAQDNLGRGVYSEGILNPEKENGVSSPTLLALLAGIAFLYRFWPYRSTPTPKLLNPEKSATLGTIPDVTEEENRGVFKESDFPAGWWVSKDVFELEKRAIFSKTWLCLSHRNRFAKVGDYQSFEVAGFPIFLILGKDGKVRAFHNVCRHRAYTVTKKECGSSAVLGCRYHGWSYNTYGELTKAPHFDDIPGFDRSQNSLFAIHTVTNGLGFIFVNLEASPRIPSADTSLLDAFASNNRLDSQSIWVAGQTIKADFNWKMTFRQQQLIDFLRLENEIEQKSNIPQVTSILNYVRAKSEHFSLFPFTSFYSMKRTGWWCALSFLPVSEQKTAIRYDLYCSKIDSSRSQVAADKLAELLEEKARELETEYQEYKNILDCLEAHIKLEKAQGVEVFPAMRKPRENSRFQQAEQLCKELDCKSELIGKDLAW
;
A
#
# COMPACT_ATOMS: atom_id res chain seq x y z
N MET A 1 27.67 -9.23 -23.10
CA MET A 1 26.67 -10.13 -22.48
C MET A 1 25.34 -9.40 -22.55
N THR A 2 24.29 -10.03 -23.06
CA THR A 2 22.94 -9.46 -23.09
C THR A 2 22.44 -9.30 -21.67
N GLU A 3 21.97 -8.10 -21.33
CA GLU A 3 21.36 -7.83 -20.03
C GLU A 3 20.08 -8.67 -19.86
N LEU A 4 19.91 -9.29 -18.69
CA LEU A 4 18.70 -10.06 -18.39
C LEU A 4 17.49 -9.12 -18.32
N ALA A 5 16.35 -9.59 -18.82
CA ALA A 5 15.09 -8.85 -18.73
C ALA A 5 14.75 -8.55 -17.27
N ARG A 6 14.05 -7.43 -17.05
CA ARG A 6 13.61 -6.98 -15.74
C ARG A 6 12.12 -6.70 -15.76
N THR A 7 11.51 -6.73 -14.58
CA THR A 7 10.15 -6.20 -14.39
C THR A 7 10.08 -4.74 -14.85
N LEU A 8 8.88 -4.24 -15.08
CA LEU A 8 8.68 -2.80 -15.22
C LEU A 8 9.15 -2.07 -13.94
N PRO A 9 9.55 -0.79 -14.05
CA PRO A 9 9.85 0.00 -12.86
C PRO A 9 8.63 0.10 -11.95
N ALA A 10 8.83 0.02 -10.63
CA ALA A 10 7.76 0.04 -9.62
C ALA A 10 6.80 1.23 -9.78
N SER A 11 7.32 2.38 -10.20
CA SER A 11 6.53 3.59 -10.46
C SER A 11 5.44 3.40 -11.54
N TRP A 12 5.61 2.44 -12.46
CA TRP A 12 4.63 2.16 -13.51
C TRP A 12 3.37 1.45 -12.99
N TYR A 13 3.47 0.80 -11.84
CA TYR A 13 2.34 0.17 -11.17
C TYR A 13 1.55 1.16 -10.30
N CYS A 14 2.06 2.37 -10.07
CA CYS A 14 1.46 3.35 -9.15
C CYS A 14 1.12 4.70 -9.81
N SER A 15 1.63 4.96 -11.02
CA SER A 15 1.52 6.26 -11.69
C SER A 15 0.15 6.48 -12.34
N LEU A 16 -0.63 7.41 -11.80
CA LEU A 16 -1.91 7.82 -12.39
C LEU A 16 -1.77 8.37 -13.82
N PRO A 17 -0.80 9.27 -14.14
CA PRO A 17 -0.64 9.75 -15.52
C PRO A 17 -0.35 8.64 -16.53
N LEU A 18 0.52 7.69 -16.16
CA LEU A 18 0.83 6.54 -17.02
C LEU A 18 -0.38 5.64 -17.19
N TYR A 19 -1.09 5.36 -16.10
CA TYR A 19 -2.31 4.56 -16.11
C TYR A 19 -3.41 5.14 -17.01
N GLN A 20 -3.58 6.47 -16.99
CA GLN A 20 -4.50 7.17 -17.89
C GLN A 20 -4.06 7.04 -19.37
N LEU A 21 -2.76 7.00 -19.63
CA LEU A 21 -2.22 6.78 -20.97
C LEU A 21 -2.40 5.32 -21.40
N GLU A 22 -2.14 4.34 -20.52
CA GLU A 22 -2.44 2.92 -20.74
C GLU A 22 -3.92 2.74 -21.13
N ARG A 23 -4.84 3.38 -20.40
CA ARG A 23 -6.27 3.34 -20.72
C ARG A 23 -6.54 3.77 -22.17
N ARG A 24 -5.98 4.91 -22.61
CA ARG A 24 -6.24 5.45 -23.95
C ARG A 24 -5.50 4.73 -25.08
N ALA A 25 -4.24 4.38 -24.85
CA ALA A 25 -3.35 3.85 -25.88
C ALA A 25 -3.47 2.33 -26.03
N VAL A 26 -3.76 1.64 -24.94
CA VAL A 26 -3.90 0.17 -24.90
C VAL A 26 -5.37 -0.18 -24.90
N PHE A 27 -6.07 0.12 -23.81
CA PHE A 27 -7.39 -0.46 -23.61
C PHE A 27 -8.42 0.03 -24.65
N MET A 28 -8.40 1.30 -25.04
CA MET A 28 -9.34 1.77 -26.08
C MET A 28 -9.04 1.20 -27.48
N LYS A 29 -7.93 0.48 -27.68
CA LYS A 29 -7.49 -0.03 -29.01
C LYS A 29 -7.34 -1.56 -29.06
N SER A 30 -7.89 -2.26 -28.06
CA SER A 30 -7.75 -3.72 -27.90
C SER A 30 -9.05 -4.48 -28.15
N TRP A 31 -8.92 -5.80 -28.24
CA TRP A 31 -10.02 -6.77 -28.25
C TRP A 31 -10.18 -7.47 -26.91
N TYR A 32 -11.42 -7.80 -26.55
CA TYR A 32 -11.79 -8.30 -25.22
C TYR A 32 -12.71 -9.51 -25.30
N LEU A 33 -12.39 -10.55 -24.53
CA LEU A 33 -13.24 -11.73 -24.38
C LEU A 33 -14.45 -11.41 -23.49
N LEU A 34 -15.65 -11.56 -24.05
CA LEU A 34 -16.92 -11.50 -23.30
C LEU A 34 -17.32 -12.86 -22.74
N GLY A 35 -16.84 -13.94 -23.35
CA GLY A 35 -17.09 -15.33 -22.95
C GLY A 35 -17.78 -16.14 -24.05
N PRO A 36 -18.13 -17.40 -23.75
CA PRO A 36 -18.84 -18.28 -24.68
C PRO A 36 -20.27 -17.82 -24.98
N VAL A 37 -20.77 -18.17 -26.17
CA VAL A 37 -22.16 -17.96 -26.62
C VAL A 37 -23.20 -18.51 -25.63
N THR A 38 -22.85 -19.54 -24.85
CA THR A 38 -23.72 -20.14 -23.83
C THR A 38 -24.10 -19.20 -22.70
N LYS A 39 -23.33 -18.11 -22.49
CA LYS A 39 -23.67 -17.05 -21.54
C LYS A 39 -24.86 -16.20 -22.04
N PHE A 40 -25.11 -16.17 -23.35
CA PHE A 40 -26.06 -15.26 -24.02
C PHE A 40 -27.25 -15.99 -24.64
N GLN A 41 -27.65 -17.15 -24.11
CA GLN A 41 -28.71 -17.98 -24.69
C GLN A 41 -30.11 -17.36 -24.54
N LYS A 42 -30.33 -16.54 -23.51
CA LYS A 42 -31.64 -15.93 -23.26
C LYS A 42 -31.82 -14.70 -24.14
N VAL A 43 -32.64 -14.85 -25.18
CA VAL A 43 -32.96 -13.78 -26.14
C VAL A 43 -33.50 -12.55 -25.42
N GLY A 44 -32.95 -11.38 -25.75
CA GLY A 44 -33.29 -10.08 -25.18
C GLY A 44 -32.62 -9.76 -23.84
N GLU A 45 -31.97 -10.73 -23.19
CA GLU A 45 -31.23 -10.50 -21.96
C GLU A 45 -29.91 -9.75 -22.25
N LYS A 46 -29.78 -8.57 -21.64
CA LYS A 46 -28.58 -7.73 -21.76
C LYS A 46 -27.60 -8.03 -20.64
N ILE A 47 -26.38 -8.40 -21.01
CA ILE A 47 -25.29 -8.61 -20.05
C ILE A 47 -24.38 -7.39 -20.10
N GLU A 48 -24.19 -6.79 -18.93
CA GLU A 48 -23.36 -5.61 -18.75
C GLU A 48 -21.92 -6.00 -18.42
N TYR A 49 -20.99 -5.35 -19.13
CA TYR A 49 -19.59 -5.33 -18.78
C TYR A 49 -19.13 -3.88 -18.69
N GLU A 50 -18.05 -3.65 -17.96
CA GLU A 50 -17.35 -2.38 -18.01
C GLU A 50 -15.88 -2.69 -18.24
N ILE A 51 -15.36 -2.14 -19.34
CA ILE A 51 -13.98 -2.32 -19.78
C ILE A 51 -13.39 -0.93 -19.97
N ALA A 52 -12.29 -0.64 -19.30
CA ALA A 52 -11.65 0.67 -19.37
C ALA A 52 -12.60 1.85 -19.05
N GLN A 53 -13.49 1.64 -18.06
CA GLN A 53 -14.52 2.61 -17.63
C GLN A 53 -15.57 2.93 -18.73
N GLN A 54 -15.67 2.08 -19.76
CA GLN A 54 -16.72 2.10 -20.76
C GLN A 54 -17.72 0.96 -20.48
N PRO A 55 -18.98 1.29 -20.13
CA PRO A 55 -20.00 0.28 -19.98
C PRO A 55 -20.46 -0.18 -21.37
N ILE A 56 -20.54 -1.50 -21.53
CA ILE A 56 -20.96 -2.17 -22.75
C ILE A 56 -22.08 -3.15 -22.43
N LEU A 57 -23.03 -3.29 -23.35
CA LEU A 57 -24.11 -4.25 -23.27
C LEU A 57 -23.96 -5.25 -24.40
N ALA A 58 -23.88 -6.53 -24.07
CA ALA A 58 -23.82 -7.61 -25.04
C ALA A 58 -25.03 -8.52 -24.87
N PHE A 59 -25.71 -8.85 -25.98
CA PHE A 59 -26.95 -9.60 -25.95
C PHE A 59 -27.26 -10.27 -27.28
N ARG A 60 -28.03 -11.35 -27.19
CA ARG A 60 -28.67 -11.98 -28.34
C ARG A 60 -30.05 -11.37 -28.55
N ALA A 61 -30.31 -10.75 -29.69
CA ALA A 61 -31.58 -10.11 -30.02
C ALA A 61 -32.62 -11.10 -30.58
N SER A 62 -32.18 -12.17 -31.25
CA SER A 62 -33.06 -13.17 -31.86
C SER A 62 -32.35 -14.53 -32.02
N GLY A 63 -33.09 -15.53 -32.49
CA GLY A 63 -32.54 -16.86 -32.79
C GLY A 63 -32.43 -17.79 -31.59
N SER A 64 -32.30 -19.09 -31.88
CA SER A 64 -32.21 -20.17 -30.89
C SER A 64 -31.13 -21.21 -31.19
N SER A 65 -30.38 -21.05 -32.28
CA SER A 65 -29.23 -21.90 -32.63
C SER A 65 -28.11 -21.81 -31.58
N SER A 66 -27.24 -22.82 -31.50
CA SER A 66 -26.10 -22.79 -30.57
C SER A 66 -25.11 -21.65 -30.89
N LEU A 67 -24.89 -21.38 -32.18
CA LEU A 67 -24.12 -20.25 -32.68
C LEU A 67 -25.08 -19.20 -33.27
N PRO A 68 -25.01 -17.93 -32.83
CA PRO A 68 -25.83 -16.86 -33.41
C PRO A 68 -25.53 -16.65 -34.90
N GLU A 69 -26.59 -16.51 -35.71
CA GLU A 69 -26.46 -16.10 -37.11
C GLU A 69 -26.10 -14.61 -37.22
N PRO A 70 -25.56 -14.14 -38.36
CA PRO A 70 -25.26 -12.72 -38.55
C PRO A 70 -26.48 -11.82 -38.26
N GLY A 71 -26.29 -10.86 -37.36
CA GLY A 71 -27.36 -9.94 -36.93
C GLY A 71 -28.21 -10.43 -35.75
N GLU A 72 -28.02 -11.66 -35.26
CA GLU A 72 -28.71 -12.14 -34.05
C GLU A 72 -28.03 -11.69 -32.75
N PHE A 73 -26.75 -11.35 -32.80
CA PHE A 73 -25.97 -10.88 -31.67
C PHE A 73 -25.59 -9.41 -31.82
N HIS A 74 -25.59 -8.69 -30.70
CA HIS A 74 -25.19 -7.29 -30.68
C HIS A 74 -24.34 -6.98 -29.46
N VAL A 75 -23.37 -6.10 -29.68
CA VAL A 75 -22.66 -5.39 -28.62
C VAL A 75 -22.85 -3.89 -28.86
N ILE A 76 -23.24 -3.16 -27.81
CA ILE A 76 -23.46 -1.72 -27.87
C ILE A 76 -22.77 -1.02 -26.70
N CYS A 77 -22.37 0.24 -26.90
CA CYS A 77 -21.98 1.11 -25.80
C CYS A 77 -23.22 1.47 -24.97
N ALA A 78 -23.21 1.18 -23.67
CA ALA A 78 -24.38 1.43 -22.82
C ALA A 78 -24.70 2.93 -22.68
N LYS A 79 -23.68 3.79 -22.77
CA LYS A 79 -23.82 5.25 -22.65
C LYS A 79 -24.45 5.89 -23.89
N THR A 80 -24.05 5.45 -25.08
CA THR A 80 -24.46 6.12 -26.34
C THR A 80 -25.49 5.32 -27.14
N GLY A 81 -25.63 4.02 -26.88
CA GLY A 81 -26.42 3.10 -27.70
C GLY A 81 -25.76 2.72 -29.02
N ASN A 82 -24.55 3.23 -29.31
CA ASN A 82 -23.87 2.96 -30.57
C ASN A 82 -23.40 1.49 -30.63
N PRO A 83 -23.48 0.85 -31.80
CA PRO A 83 -22.96 -0.50 -31.99
C PRO A 83 -21.43 -0.51 -31.83
N LEU A 84 -20.93 -1.59 -31.23
CA LEU A 84 -19.51 -1.90 -31.12
C LEU A 84 -19.18 -3.13 -31.99
N ARG A 85 -17.98 -3.16 -32.56
CA ARG A 85 -17.52 -4.31 -33.34
C ARG A 85 -17.35 -5.52 -32.42
N TYR A 86 -17.72 -6.68 -32.94
CA TYR A 86 -17.56 -7.96 -32.27
C TYR A 86 -17.17 -9.06 -33.26
N HIS A 87 -16.62 -10.15 -32.74
CA HIS A 87 -16.27 -11.36 -33.49
C HIS A 87 -16.74 -12.57 -32.69
N ILE A 88 -17.37 -13.54 -33.37
CA ILE A 88 -17.76 -14.82 -32.78
C ILE A 88 -16.90 -15.88 -33.46
N THR A 89 -16.07 -16.57 -32.69
CA THR A 89 -15.22 -17.64 -33.23
C THR A 89 -16.08 -18.83 -33.66
N PRO A 90 -15.60 -19.68 -34.60
CA PRO A 90 -16.32 -20.90 -34.98
C PRO A 90 -16.63 -21.84 -33.81
N THR A 91 -15.81 -21.79 -32.75
CA THR A 91 -15.98 -22.57 -31.53
C THR A 91 -16.88 -21.91 -30.48
N GLY A 92 -17.38 -20.70 -30.74
CA GLY A 92 -18.39 -20.03 -29.92
C GLY A 92 -17.88 -19.10 -28.83
N LEU A 93 -16.66 -18.56 -28.93
CA LEU A 93 -16.20 -17.46 -28.08
C LEU A 93 -16.56 -16.10 -28.71
N ILE A 94 -16.99 -15.16 -27.88
CA ILE A 94 -17.36 -13.80 -28.31
C ILE A 94 -16.30 -12.81 -27.86
N PHE A 95 -15.78 -12.04 -28.80
CA PHE A 95 -14.87 -10.92 -28.56
C PHE A 95 -15.48 -9.60 -29.02
N THR A 96 -15.10 -8.49 -28.39
CA THR A 96 -15.51 -7.14 -28.81
C THR A 96 -14.36 -6.15 -28.70
N THR A 97 -14.47 -5.01 -29.38
CA THR A 97 -13.54 -3.88 -29.25
C THR A 97 -14.30 -2.58 -29.00
N LEU A 98 -13.67 -1.66 -28.27
CA LEU A 98 -14.24 -0.37 -27.86
C LEU A 98 -14.05 0.73 -28.91
N SER A 99 -13.27 0.50 -29.96
CA SER A 99 -12.92 1.51 -30.96
C SER A 99 -12.93 0.96 -32.37
N ASP A 100 -13.36 1.81 -33.30
CA ASP A 100 -13.26 1.55 -34.73
C ASP A 100 -11.81 1.62 -35.24
N GLU A 101 -10.90 2.25 -34.49
CA GLU A 101 -9.47 2.31 -34.81
C GLU A 101 -8.72 1.01 -34.48
N ALA A 102 -9.33 0.07 -33.73
CA ALA A 102 -8.66 -1.19 -33.43
C ALA A 102 -8.45 -2.01 -34.73
N PRO A 103 -7.33 -2.76 -34.85
CA PRO A 103 -7.16 -3.70 -35.96
C PRO A 103 -8.32 -4.69 -36.06
N SER A 104 -8.48 -5.33 -37.22
CA SER A 104 -9.41 -6.45 -37.33
C SER A 104 -9.04 -7.56 -36.34
N PHE A 105 -9.99 -8.42 -35.99
CA PHE A 105 -9.76 -9.52 -35.04
C PHE A 105 -8.56 -10.39 -35.43
N HIS A 106 -8.45 -10.76 -36.71
CA HIS A 106 -7.36 -11.61 -37.22
C HIS A 106 -6.00 -10.91 -37.28
N GLU A 107 -5.97 -9.59 -37.48
CA GLU A 107 -4.73 -8.80 -37.37
C GLU A 107 -4.30 -8.64 -35.91
N TYR A 108 -5.26 -8.56 -34.99
CA TYR A 108 -4.97 -8.42 -33.57
C TYR A 108 -4.52 -9.76 -32.94
N PHE A 109 -5.20 -10.85 -33.26
CA PHE A 109 -4.91 -12.21 -32.79
C PHE A 109 -4.59 -13.16 -33.95
N PRO A 110 -3.42 -13.03 -34.60
CA PRO A 110 -3.05 -13.97 -35.64
C PRO A 110 -2.92 -15.37 -35.06
N ASP A 111 -3.46 -16.36 -35.77
CA ASP A 111 -3.36 -17.79 -35.43
C ASP A 111 -4.06 -18.23 -34.13
N LEU A 112 -4.94 -17.39 -33.55
CA LEU A 112 -5.68 -17.77 -32.34
C LEU A 112 -6.73 -18.87 -32.61
N GLU A 113 -7.51 -18.76 -33.68
CA GLU A 113 -8.63 -19.68 -33.92
C GLU A 113 -8.21 -21.16 -34.04
N PRO A 114 -7.12 -21.52 -34.74
CA PRO A 114 -6.61 -22.90 -34.74
C PRO A 114 -6.32 -23.48 -33.35
N LEU A 115 -5.95 -22.65 -32.37
CA LEU A 115 -5.76 -23.09 -30.99
C LEU A 115 -7.10 -23.34 -30.28
N LEU A 116 -8.13 -22.56 -30.62
CA LEU A 116 -9.45 -22.66 -30.02
C LEU A 116 -10.24 -23.87 -30.52
N GLU A 117 -9.97 -24.39 -31.73
CA GLU A 117 -10.64 -25.55 -32.35
C GLU A 117 -10.64 -26.82 -31.48
N ARG A 118 -9.73 -26.89 -30.51
CA ARG A 118 -9.60 -28.01 -29.56
C ARG A 118 -10.75 -28.09 -28.57
N VAL A 119 -11.48 -26.99 -28.35
CA VAL A 119 -12.55 -26.90 -27.36
C VAL A 119 -13.81 -26.34 -27.99
N ASP A 120 -14.91 -27.10 -27.87
CA ASP A 120 -16.23 -26.66 -28.31
C ASP A 120 -16.93 -25.84 -27.22
N PHE A 121 -16.72 -24.52 -27.22
CA PHE A 121 -17.29 -23.62 -26.24
C PHE A 121 -18.81 -23.47 -26.36
N THR A 122 -19.43 -23.91 -27.46
CA THR A 122 -20.89 -23.91 -27.63
C THR A 122 -21.59 -24.89 -26.69
N LYS A 123 -20.85 -25.85 -26.13
CA LYS A 123 -21.38 -26.87 -25.21
C LYS A 123 -21.18 -26.56 -23.74
N LEU A 124 -20.38 -25.56 -23.38
CA LEU A 124 -19.99 -25.27 -22.00
C LEU A 124 -21.05 -24.41 -21.27
N PRO A 125 -21.87 -24.96 -20.37
CA PRO A 125 -22.95 -24.20 -19.74
C PRO A 125 -22.40 -23.14 -18.77
N TYR A 126 -22.93 -21.92 -18.86
CA TYR A 126 -22.69 -20.88 -17.87
C TYR A 126 -23.25 -21.29 -16.49
N ARG A 127 -22.47 -21.07 -15.43
CA ARG A 127 -22.85 -21.44 -14.06
C ARG A 127 -22.89 -20.27 -13.10
N HIS A 128 -21.88 -19.42 -13.13
CA HIS A 128 -21.73 -18.37 -12.13
C HIS A 128 -20.81 -17.25 -12.60
N SER A 129 -21.06 -16.04 -12.13
CA SER A 129 -20.13 -14.91 -12.23
C SER A 129 -19.95 -14.28 -10.86
N ILE A 130 -18.74 -13.78 -10.59
CA ILE A 130 -18.43 -13.00 -9.39
C ILE A 130 -17.55 -11.83 -9.76
N LYS A 131 -17.75 -10.70 -9.06
CA LYS A 131 -16.95 -9.49 -9.22
C LYS A 131 -16.48 -9.03 -7.85
N TYR A 132 -15.24 -8.60 -7.76
CA TYR A 132 -14.67 -8.01 -6.54
C TYR A 132 -13.48 -7.15 -6.89
N GLU A 133 -13.17 -6.17 -6.04
CA GLU A 133 -12.04 -5.27 -6.23
C GLU A 133 -10.78 -5.83 -5.57
N GLY A 134 -9.64 -5.53 -6.19
CA GLY A 134 -8.28 -5.81 -5.76
C GLY A 134 -7.49 -4.54 -5.55
N ARG A 135 -6.74 -4.44 -4.44
CA ARG A 135 -5.85 -3.31 -4.15
C ARG A 135 -4.49 -3.47 -4.82
N PHE A 136 -4.52 -3.61 -6.14
CA PHE A 136 -3.35 -3.71 -6.99
C PHE A 136 -3.60 -3.14 -8.38
N ASN A 137 -2.52 -2.76 -9.06
CA ASN A 137 -2.56 -2.42 -10.47
C ASN A 137 -2.88 -3.65 -11.32
N TRP A 138 -3.56 -3.44 -12.44
CA TRP A 138 -3.93 -4.53 -13.35
C TRP A 138 -2.72 -5.35 -13.81
N LYS A 139 -1.58 -4.68 -14.03
CA LYS A 139 -0.32 -5.32 -14.43
C LYS A 139 0.20 -6.30 -13.40
N THR A 140 -0.01 -6.05 -12.11
CA THR A 140 0.47 -6.93 -11.03
C THR A 140 -0.16 -8.33 -11.14
N MET A 141 -1.46 -8.40 -11.44
CA MET A 141 -2.17 -9.66 -11.68
C MET A 141 -1.77 -10.31 -13.01
N VAL A 142 -1.62 -9.50 -14.06
CA VAL A 142 -1.19 -10.02 -15.38
C VAL A 142 0.22 -10.61 -15.30
N ASP A 143 1.16 -9.92 -14.67
CA ASP A 143 2.53 -10.42 -14.49
C ASP A 143 2.54 -11.73 -13.69
N GLY A 144 1.64 -11.90 -12.71
CA GLY A 144 1.50 -13.16 -11.98
C GLY A 144 0.96 -14.29 -12.85
N TYR A 145 -0.09 -14.02 -13.64
CA TYR A 145 -0.66 -15.01 -14.56
C TYR A 145 0.31 -15.41 -15.68
N GLN A 146 1.19 -14.50 -16.11
CA GLN A 146 2.15 -14.70 -17.21
C GLN A 146 3.34 -15.63 -16.87
N GLU A 147 3.32 -16.30 -15.72
CA GLU A 147 4.32 -17.28 -15.31
C GLU A 147 3.72 -18.33 -14.35
N CYS A 148 4.47 -19.41 -14.09
CA CYS A 148 4.10 -20.41 -13.09
C CYS A 148 5.28 -20.79 -12.18
N LEU A 149 6.27 -19.89 -12.09
CA LEU A 149 7.40 -20.02 -11.17
C LEU A 149 6.93 -19.96 -9.71
N HIS A 150 5.87 -19.19 -9.42
CA HIS A 150 5.28 -19.11 -8.09
C HIS A 150 4.38 -20.29 -7.71
N CYS A 151 3.88 -21.06 -8.69
CA CYS A 151 2.87 -22.09 -8.49
C CYS A 151 3.27 -23.11 -7.41
N GLN A 152 4.53 -23.56 -7.43
CA GLN A 152 5.05 -24.53 -6.46
C GLN A 152 5.06 -24.02 -5.01
N TYR A 153 5.08 -22.70 -4.81
CA TYR A 153 5.16 -22.06 -3.50
C TYR A 153 3.80 -21.57 -2.98
N THR A 154 2.91 -21.22 -3.91
CA THR A 154 1.65 -20.54 -3.60
C THR A 154 0.44 -21.45 -3.80
N HIS A 155 0.48 -22.34 -4.80
CA HIS A 155 -0.66 -23.17 -5.18
C HIS A 155 -0.38 -24.66 -4.97
N PRO A 156 -0.34 -25.15 -3.71
CA PRO A 156 -0.05 -26.55 -3.43
C PRO A 156 -1.11 -27.47 -4.05
N SER A 157 -2.39 -27.11 -3.98
CA SER A 157 -3.48 -27.90 -4.56
C SER A 157 -3.41 -27.93 -6.09
N PHE A 158 -3.13 -26.79 -6.73
CA PHE A 158 -3.00 -26.71 -8.19
C PHE A 158 -1.80 -27.52 -8.69
N SER A 159 -0.65 -27.39 -8.02
CA SER A 159 0.61 -28.05 -8.40
C SER A 159 0.55 -29.58 -8.33
N VAL A 160 -0.42 -30.15 -7.61
CA VAL A 160 -0.69 -31.61 -7.61
C VAL A 160 -1.28 -32.05 -8.95
N TYR A 161 -2.19 -31.26 -9.53
CA TYR A 161 -2.85 -31.59 -10.80
C TYR A 161 -2.07 -31.10 -12.02
N TYR A 162 -1.41 -29.94 -11.88
CA TYR A 162 -0.69 -29.24 -12.94
C TYR A 162 0.75 -28.93 -12.47
N PRO A 163 1.67 -29.91 -12.52
CA PRO A 163 3.01 -29.74 -11.99
C PRO A 163 3.80 -28.64 -12.73
N PRO A 164 4.34 -27.63 -12.04
CA PRO A 164 5.09 -26.52 -12.68
C PRO A 164 6.32 -26.96 -13.47
N THR A 165 6.83 -28.18 -13.23
CA THR A 165 7.97 -28.76 -13.92
C THR A 165 7.80 -28.80 -15.44
N PHE A 166 6.58 -29.06 -15.93
CA PHE A 166 6.27 -29.17 -17.35
C PHE A 166 5.67 -27.89 -17.94
N TYR A 167 5.50 -26.86 -17.12
CA TYR A 167 4.83 -25.63 -17.52
C TYR A 167 5.67 -24.82 -18.50
N THR A 168 5.04 -24.41 -19.60
CA THR A 168 5.66 -23.58 -20.64
C THR A 168 4.70 -22.49 -21.08
N VAL A 169 5.27 -21.33 -21.45
CA VAL A 169 4.52 -20.19 -21.99
C VAL A 169 5.02 -19.90 -23.40
N HIS A 170 4.10 -19.96 -24.35
CA HIS A 170 4.30 -19.61 -25.75
C HIS A 170 3.67 -18.24 -26.01
N ASN A 171 4.51 -17.26 -26.34
CA ASN A 171 4.06 -15.90 -26.61
C ASN A 171 3.69 -15.75 -28.09
N HIS A 172 2.48 -15.24 -28.34
CA HIS A 172 1.99 -14.87 -29.67
C HIS A 172 1.76 -13.34 -29.72
N GLN A 173 1.34 -12.84 -30.87
CA GLN A 173 0.94 -11.44 -30.99
C GLN A 173 -0.37 -11.19 -30.24
N ASN A 174 -0.29 -10.36 -29.20
CA ASN A 174 -1.39 -9.97 -28.29
C ASN A 174 -2.07 -11.11 -27.50
N PHE A 175 -1.53 -12.32 -27.50
CA PHE A 175 -1.98 -13.36 -26.56
C PHE A 175 -0.82 -14.28 -26.17
N SER A 176 -0.97 -15.02 -25.09
CA SER A 176 -0.03 -16.08 -24.71
C SER A 176 -0.78 -17.38 -24.44
N GLN A 177 -0.12 -18.49 -24.77
CA GLN A 177 -0.59 -19.84 -24.50
C GLN A 177 0.28 -20.47 -23.43
N HIS A 178 -0.37 -20.99 -22.41
CA HIS A 178 0.26 -21.66 -21.28
C HIS A 178 -0.16 -23.12 -21.31
N ILE A 179 0.83 -24.01 -21.27
CA ILE A 179 0.64 -25.46 -21.33
C ILE A 179 1.20 -26.06 -20.04
N ALA A 180 0.32 -26.59 -19.19
CA ALA A 180 0.72 -27.23 -17.93
C ALA A 180 1.15 -28.69 -18.06
N ASP A 181 0.52 -29.46 -18.96
CA ASP A 181 0.93 -30.82 -19.29
C ASP A 181 0.93 -31.00 -20.82
N PRO A 182 2.10 -31.16 -21.46
CA PRO A 182 2.17 -31.34 -22.90
C PRO A 182 1.49 -32.62 -23.39
N ASN A 183 1.26 -33.62 -22.52
CA ASN A 183 0.56 -34.85 -22.87
C ASN A 183 -0.98 -34.71 -22.79
N LYS A 184 -1.46 -33.63 -22.17
CA LYS A 184 -2.89 -33.31 -22.06
C LYS A 184 -3.12 -31.85 -22.46
N PRO A 185 -2.81 -31.47 -23.71
CA PRO A 185 -2.78 -30.06 -24.11
C PRO A 185 -4.13 -29.35 -24.03
N ASP A 186 -5.24 -30.10 -23.93
CA ASP A 186 -6.60 -29.57 -23.82
C ASP A 186 -7.07 -29.45 -22.35
N ASP A 187 -6.43 -30.16 -21.41
CA ASP A 187 -6.67 -30.08 -19.97
C ASP A 187 -5.48 -29.38 -19.31
N GLY A 188 -5.67 -28.13 -18.87
CA GLY A 188 -4.57 -27.24 -18.54
C GLY A 188 -4.12 -26.36 -19.71
N LEU A 189 -5.03 -26.08 -20.65
CA LEU A 189 -4.90 -24.99 -21.61
C LEU A 189 -5.28 -23.67 -20.92
N PHE A 190 -4.29 -22.79 -20.76
CA PHE A 190 -4.54 -21.44 -20.25
C PHE A 190 -4.13 -20.41 -21.31
N LEU A 191 -5.02 -19.46 -21.58
CA LEU A 191 -4.82 -18.41 -22.56
C LEU A 191 -4.96 -17.06 -21.87
N TYR A 192 -4.00 -16.17 -22.11
CA TYR A 192 -4.15 -14.75 -21.80
C TYR A 192 -4.31 -13.97 -23.10
N PHE A 193 -5.34 -13.14 -23.15
CA PHE A 193 -5.59 -12.19 -24.23
C PHE A 193 -5.26 -10.79 -23.74
N PHE A 194 -4.25 -10.18 -24.36
CA PHE A 194 -3.81 -8.85 -24.05
C PHE A 194 -4.93 -7.83 -24.38
N PRO A 195 -5.28 -6.92 -23.45
CA PRO A 195 -4.51 -6.57 -22.25
C PRO A 195 -4.95 -7.23 -20.93
N ASN A 196 -6.15 -7.79 -20.82
CA ASN A 196 -6.68 -8.08 -19.50
C ASN A 196 -7.61 -9.27 -19.37
N CYS A 197 -7.77 -10.10 -20.41
CA CYS A 197 -8.69 -11.22 -20.38
C CYS A 197 -7.92 -12.54 -20.27
N THR A 198 -8.48 -13.51 -19.57
CA THR A 198 -7.94 -14.86 -19.50
C THR A 198 -9.01 -15.90 -19.79
N LEU A 199 -8.58 -17.09 -20.19
CA LEU A 199 -9.40 -18.27 -20.35
C LEU A 199 -8.60 -19.48 -19.89
N ASN A 200 -9.19 -20.25 -18.98
CA ASN A 200 -8.57 -21.39 -18.34
C ASN A 200 -9.47 -22.61 -18.54
N VAL A 201 -8.98 -23.63 -19.23
CA VAL A 201 -9.70 -24.89 -19.42
C VAL A 201 -9.12 -25.94 -18.49
N TYR A 202 -10.00 -26.53 -17.70
CA TYR A 202 -9.72 -27.63 -16.78
C TYR A 202 -10.55 -28.85 -17.22
N GLY A 203 -10.14 -30.06 -16.88
CA GLY A 203 -10.81 -31.32 -17.24
C GLY A 203 -12.30 -31.40 -16.85
N GLY A 204 -13.18 -30.78 -17.64
CA GLY A 204 -14.63 -30.71 -17.46
C GLY A 204 -15.24 -29.29 -17.32
N GLY A 205 -14.43 -28.23 -17.22
CA GLY A 205 -14.89 -26.87 -16.99
C GLY A 205 -13.98 -25.78 -17.55
N MET A 206 -14.49 -24.56 -17.56
CA MET A 206 -13.75 -23.37 -17.98
C MET A 206 -13.95 -22.26 -16.95
N SER A 207 -12.89 -21.53 -16.65
CA SER A 207 -12.99 -20.23 -15.99
C SER A 207 -12.40 -19.16 -16.90
N SER A 208 -12.96 -17.96 -16.84
CA SER A 208 -12.40 -16.79 -17.50
C SER A 208 -12.41 -15.66 -16.49
N PHE A 209 -11.34 -14.88 -16.46
CA PHE A 209 -11.35 -13.66 -15.67
C PHE A 209 -10.86 -12.46 -16.45
N ARG A 210 -11.32 -11.29 -16.02
CA ARG A 210 -10.93 -9.99 -16.55
C ARG A 210 -10.36 -9.13 -15.43
N VAL A 211 -9.23 -8.52 -15.73
CA VAL A 211 -8.52 -7.60 -14.84
C VAL A 211 -8.89 -6.18 -15.26
N CYS A 212 -10.04 -5.68 -14.79
CA CYS A 212 -10.60 -4.43 -15.28
C CYS A 212 -10.00 -3.22 -14.53
N PRO A 213 -9.33 -2.30 -15.22
CA PRO A 213 -8.81 -1.08 -14.60
C PRO A 213 -9.96 -0.17 -14.11
N THR A 214 -9.83 0.40 -12.91
CA THR A 214 -10.73 1.40 -12.33
C THR A 214 -10.20 2.82 -12.59
N GLU A 215 -10.69 3.84 -11.88
CA GLU A 215 -10.13 5.21 -11.94
C GLU A 215 -8.83 5.35 -11.14
N ASP A 216 -8.65 4.54 -10.09
CA ASP A 216 -7.45 4.51 -9.27
C ASP A 216 -6.45 3.47 -9.83
N PRO A 217 -5.20 3.85 -10.18
CA PRO A 217 -4.19 2.90 -10.65
C PRO A 217 -3.86 1.78 -9.67
N ASN A 218 -4.21 1.92 -8.38
CA ASN A 218 -3.98 0.93 -7.34
C ASN A 218 -5.20 0.06 -7.06
N ILE A 219 -6.31 0.26 -7.79
CA ILE A 219 -7.52 -0.54 -7.65
C ILE A 219 -7.87 -1.16 -9.00
N THR A 220 -8.07 -2.47 -8.98
CA THR A 220 -8.47 -3.26 -10.13
C THR A 220 -9.73 -4.02 -9.80
N ARG A 221 -10.74 -3.96 -10.67
CA ARG A 221 -11.93 -4.79 -10.54
C ARG A 221 -11.70 -6.11 -11.24
N MET A 222 -11.70 -7.19 -10.48
CA MET A 222 -11.63 -8.54 -11.02
C MET A 222 -13.04 -9.05 -11.32
N GLU A 223 -13.27 -9.53 -12.54
CA GLU A 223 -14.51 -10.23 -12.91
C GLU A 223 -14.18 -11.67 -13.30
N PHE A 224 -14.95 -12.62 -12.79
CA PHE A 224 -14.81 -14.03 -13.15
C PHE A 224 -16.12 -14.58 -13.69
N ASP A 225 -16.01 -15.42 -14.71
CA ASP A 225 -17.08 -16.23 -15.25
C ASP A 225 -16.69 -17.71 -15.17
N TYR A 226 -17.61 -18.55 -14.72
CA TYR A 226 -17.41 -19.98 -14.53
C TYR A 226 -18.40 -20.79 -15.35
N TYR A 227 -17.87 -21.79 -16.05
CA TYR A 227 -18.60 -22.68 -16.94
C TYR A 227 -18.24 -24.11 -16.59
N HIS A 228 -19.23 -25.01 -16.61
CA HIS A 228 -18.99 -26.40 -16.26
C HIS A 228 -20.08 -27.32 -16.80
N MET A 229 -19.70 -28.45 -17.40
CA MET A 229 -20.66 -29.40 -17.97
C MET A 229 -21.65 -29.92 -16.92
N GLU A 230 -21.15 -30.20 -15.73
CA GLU A 230 -21.94 -30.67 -14.58
C GLU A 230 -22.49 -29.51 -13.73
N SER A 231 -23.56 -29.78 -12.97
CA SER A 231 -24.16 -28.86 -11.99
C SER A 231 -24.12 -29.45 -10.57
N GLY A 232 -24.71 -28.77 -9.59
CA GLY A 232 -24.80 -29.26 -8.22
C GLY A 232 -23.44 -29.40 -7.54
N GLU A 233 -23.22 -30.51 -6.83
CA GLU A 233 -22.01 -30.73 -6.02
C GLU A 233 -20.72 -30.75 -6.85
N LYS A 234 -20.72 -31.37 -8.04
CA LYS A 234 -19.54 -31.38 -8.93
C LYS A 234 -19.09 -29.96 -9.32
N PHE A 235 -20.04 -29.08 -9.62
CA PHE A 235 -19.72 -27.68 -9.90
C PHE A 235 -19.19 -26.95 -8.66
N LYS A 236 -19.75 -27.22 -7.47
CA LYS A 236 -19.26 -26.59 -6.22
C LYS A 236 -17.82 -26.99 -5.92
N GLU A 237 -17.44 -28.25 -6.15
CA GLU A 237 -16.05 -28.72 -6.00
C GLU A 237 -15.10 -28.01 -6.96
N TYR A 238 -15.46 -27.98 -8.25
CA TYR A 238 -14.72 -27.24 -9.28
C TYR A 238 -14.57 -25.75 -8.93
N PHE A 239 -15.68 -25.09 -8.59
CA PHE A 239 -15.71 -23.68 -8.24
C PHE A 239 -14.82 -23.39 -7.03
N LYS A 240 -14.89 -24.23 -5.98
CA LYS A 240 -14.04 -24.10 -4.79
C LYS A 240 -12.56 -24.20 -5.14
N PHE A 241 -12.18 -25.15 -5.98
CA PHE A 241 -10.78 -25.33 -6.42
C PHE A 241 -10.27 -24.10 -7.20
N VAL A 242 -10.97 -23.68 -8.26
CA VAL A 242 -10.53 -22.53 -9.08
C VAL A 242 -10.57 -21.23 -8.28
N ARG A 243 -11.56 -21.07 -7.39
CA ARG A 243 -11.67 -19.90 -6.51
C ARG A 243 -10.51 -19.83 -5.52
N GLN A 244 -10.06 -20.98 -4.99
CA GLN A 244 -8.91 -21.02 -4.09
C GLN A 244 -7.65 -20.48 -4.79
N VAL A 245 -7.34 -20.97 -5.99
CA VAL A 245 -6.16 -20.51 -6.77
C VAL A 245 -6.26 -19.00 -7.02
N ALA A 246 -7.41 -18.51 -7.47
CA ALA A 246 -7.61 -17.08 -7.72
C ALA A 246 -7.45 -16.22 -6.45
N MET A 247 -7.82 -16.72 -5.27
CA MET A 247 -7.63 -15.99 -4.00
C MET A 247 -6.17 -16.02 -3.52
N GLU A 248 -5.45 -17.10 -3.78
CA GLU A 248 -4.02 -17.21 -3.51
C GLU A 248 -3.24 -16.18 -4.35
N ASP A 249 -3.54 -16.05 -5.65
CA ASP A 249 -2.98 -15.02 -6.54
C ASP A 249 -3.35 -13.60 -6.12
N TYR A 250 -4.59 -13.42 -5.67
CA TYR A 250 -5.06 -12.14 -5.19
C TYR A 250 -4.24 -11.67 -3.96
N GLU A 251 -3.97 -12.56 -3.00
CA GLU A 251 -3.10 -12.24 -1.85
C GLU A 251 -1.67 -11.91 -2.30
N LEU A 252 -1.15 -12.63 -3.32
CA LEU A 252 0.15 -12.33 -3.90
C LEU A 252 0.22 -10.90 -4.44
N CYS A 253 -0.79 -10.52 -5.22
CA CYS A 253 -0.87 -9.22 -5.86
C CYS A 253 -0.97 -8.07 -4.86
N GLU A 254 -1.84 -8.16 -3.85
CA GLU A 254 -1.99 -7.10 -2.85
C GLU A 254 -0.69 -6.85 -2.08
N LYS A 255 0.01 -7.92 -1.67
CA LYS A 255 1.28 -7.79 -0.92
C LYS A 255 2.43 -7.31 -1.80
N ALA A 256 2.48 -7.73 -3.06
CA ALA A 256 3.48 -7.22 -4.00
C ALA A 256 3.22 -5.73 -4.31
N GLN A 257 1.97 -5.35 -4.59
CA GLN A 257 1.59 -3.96 -4.84
C GLN A 257 1.94 -3.05 -3.66
N ASP A 258 1.65 -3.49 -2.44
CA ASP A 258 1.94 -2.70 -1.25
C ASP A 258 3.40 -2.24 -1.23
N ASN A 259 4.33 -3.16 -1.48
CA ASN A 259 5.77 -2.89 -1.57
C ASN A 259 6.18 -2.09 -2.81
N LEU A 260 5.54 -2.30 -3.97
CA LEU A 260 5.75 -1.47 -5.17
C LEU A 260 5.41 0.01 -4.89
N GLY A 261 4.42 0.26 -4.03
CA GLY A 261 4.00 1.60 -3.62
C GLY A 261 4.86 2.26 -2.54
N ARG A 262 5.78 1.54 -1.87
CA ARG A 262 6.55 2.09 -0.74
C ARG A 262 7.82 2.86 -1.13
N GLY A 263 8.20 2.85 -2.41
CA GLY A 263 9.36 3.61 -2.92
C GLY A 263 10.74 3.03 -2.53
N VAL A 264 10.78 1.76 -2.09
CA VAL A 264 12.02 1.03 -1.76
C VAL A 264 12.50 0.18 -2.93
N TYR A 265 11.58 -0.53 -3.59
CA TYR A 265 11.87 -1.39 -4.73
C TYR A 265 11.79 -0.62 -6.04
N SER A 266 12.71 -0.91 -6.96
CA SER A 266 12.72 -0.33 -8.30
C SER A 266 12.29 -1.34 -9.35
N GLU A 267 12.98 -2.47 -9.45
CA GLU A 267 12.82 -3.49 -10.47
C GLU A 267 13.54 -4.78 -10.01
N GLY A 268 13.26 -5.90 -10.69
CA GLY A 268 13.94 -7.16 -10.43
C GLY A 268 14.12 -7.99 -11.69
N ILE A 269 15.09 -8.89 -11.65
CA ILE A 269 15.51 -9.71 -12.79
C ILE A 269 14.47 -10.81 -13.04
N LEU A 270 14.05 -10.97 -14.29
CA LEU A 270 13.15 -12.02 -14.72
C LEU A 270 13.93 -13.23 -15.23
N ASN A 271 13.42 -14.42 -14.93
CA ASN A 271 13.91 -15.65 -15.51
C ASN A 271 13.53 -15.71 -17.01
N PRO A 272 14.49 -15.82 -17.94
CA PRO A 272 14.23 -15.76 -19.38
C PRO A 272 13.44 -16.96 -19.91
N GLU A 273 13.37 -18.06 -19.17
CA GLU A 273 12.59 -19.25 -19.55
C GLU A 273 11.29 -19.34 -18.76
N LYS A 274 11.36 -19.15 -17.43
CA LYS A 274 10.21 -19.35 -16.53
C LYS A 274 9.30 -18.13 -16.40
N GLU A 275 9.78 -16.94 -16.76
CA GLU A 275 9.04 -15.67 -16.71
C GLU A 275 9.03 -14.96 -18.07
N ASN A 276 9.20 -15.73 -19.16
CA ASN A 276 9.25 -15.17 -20.51
C ASN A 276 7.95 -14.45 -20.93
N GLY A 277 6.79 -14.90 -20.43
CA GLY A 277 5.48 -14.26 -20.62
C GLY A 277 5.41 -12.86 -20.03
N VAL A 278 6.05 -12.66 -18.87
CA VAL A 278 6.16 -11.34 -18.21
C VAL A 278 7.03 -10.40 -19.05
N SER A 279 8.13 -10.91 -19.60
CA SER A 279 9.05 -10.14 -20.44
C SER A 279 8.62 -9.97 -21.90
N SER A 280 7.38 -10.31 -22.25
CA SER A 280 6.95 -10.43 -23.65
C SER A 280 7.18 -9.12 -24.45
N PRO A 281 7.78 -9.19 -25.65
CA PRO A 281 8.14 -8.03 -26.47
C PRO A 281 6.96 -7.12 -26.81
N THR A 282 5.75 -7.66 -26.94
CA THR A 282 4.52 -6.90 -27.24
C THR A 282 4.16 -5.94 -26.12
N LEU A 283 4.25 -6.40 -24.86
CA LEU A 283 4.04 -5.57 -23.68
C LEU A 283 5.14 -4.51 -23.58
N LEU A 284 6.40 -4.90 -23.73
CA LEU A 284 7.56 -4.00 -23.61
C LEU A 284 7.63 -2.95 -24.74
N ALA A 285 7.35 -3.31 -25.99
CA ALA A 285 7.39 -2.39 -27.12
C ALA A 285 6.27 -1.34 -27.06
N LEU A 286 5.05 -1.77 -26.67
CA LEU A 286 3.91 -0.87 -26.49
C LEU A 286 4.16 0.11 -25.34
N LEU A 287 4.66 -0.40 -24.21
CA LEU A 287 5.00 0.38 -23.04
C LEU A 287 6.20 1.32 -23.28
N ALA A 288 7.22 0.89 -24.04
CA ALA A 288 8.32 1.75 -24.46
C ALA A 288 7.87 2.88 -25.40
N GLY A 289 6.97 2.58 -26.35
CA GLY A 289 6.33 3.59 -27.20
C GLY A 289 5.52 4.61 -26.39
N ILE A 290 4.80 4.15 -25.37
CA ILE A 290 4.08 4.97 -24.38
C ILE A 290 5.04 5.88 -23.61
N ALA A 291 6.18 5.36 -23.12
CA ALA A 291 7.19 6.15 -22.43
C ALA A 291 7.85 7.21 -23.32
N PHE A 292 8.09 6.89 -24.60
CA PHE A 292 8.58 7.84 -25.59
C PHE A 292 7.57 8.99 -25.75
N LEU A 293 6.28 8.68 -26.00
CA LEU A 293 5.23 9.69 -26.11
C LEU A 293 5.06 10.53 -24.83
N TYR A 294 5.23 9.93 -23.65
CA TYR A 294 5.18 10.65 -22.37
C TYR A 294 6.35 11.63 -22.20
N ARG A 295 7.57 11.27 -22.64
CA ARG A 295 8.75 12.16 -22.59
C ARG A 295 8.62 13.40 -23.48
N PHE A 296 7.80 13.34 -24.54
CA PHE A 296 7.53 14.47 -25.44
C PHE A 296 6.25 15.23 -25.10
N TRP A 297 5.52 14.85 -24.04
CA TRP A 297 4.43 15.67 -23.55
C TRP A 297 5.04 16.93 -22.90
N PRO A 298 4.72 18.15 -23.38
CA PRO A 298 5.35 19.36 -22.88
C PRO A 298 4.93 19.58 -21.42
N TYR A 299 5.85 19.25 -20.51
CA TYR A 299 5.72 19.58 -19.10
C TYR A 299 5.79 21.10 -18.98
N ARG A 300 4.66 21.76 -18.68
CA ARG A 300 4.68 23.15 -18.23
C ARG A 300 5.42 23.19 -16.90
N SER A 301 6.69 23.56 -16.95
CA SER A 301 7.55 23.75 -15.79
C SER A 301 6.92 24.77 -14.84
N THR A 302 6.61 24.37 -13.62
CA THR A 302 6.40 25.31 -12.52
C THR A 302 7.75 25.92 -12.15
N PRO A 303 7.82 27.24 -11.87
CA PRO A 303 9.09 27.87 -11.54
C PRO A 303 9.57 27.43 -10.16
N THR A 304 10.83 27.01 -10.08
CA THR A 304 11.57 26.75 -8.85
C THR A 304 11.63 28.03 -7.99
N PRO A 305 11.27 28.00 -6.70
CA PRO A 305 11.53 29.12 -5.81
C PRO A 305 13.04 29.28 -5.63
N LYS A 306 13.53 30.51 -5.80
CA LYS A 306 14.94 30.86 -5.59
C LYS A 306 15.33 30.58 -4.13
N LEU A 307 16.38 29.78 -3.95
CA LEU A 307 17.09 29.60 -2.68
C LEU A 307 17.67 30.93 -2.22
N LEU A 308 17.31 31.36 -1.01
CA LEU A 308 17.97 32.45 -0.29
C LEU A 308 19.17 31.89 0.48
N ASN A 309 20.32 32.56 0.35
CA ASN A 309 21.59 32.20 0.97
C ASN A 309 21.52 32.12 2.51
N PRO A 310 22.21 31.16 3.15
CA PRO A 310 22.34 31.10 4.59
C PRO A 310 23.58 31.87 5.05
N GLU A 311 23.42 33.14 5.41
CA GLU A 311 24.42 33.86 6.20
C GLU A 311 23.78 34.51 7.43
N LYS A 312 23.98 33.85 8.57
CA LYS A 312 24.32 34.39 9.91
C LYS A 312 23.81 33.43 10.98
N SER A 313 24.70 32.53 11.39
CA SER A 313 24.59 31.81 12.66
C SER A 313 24.72 32.84 13.79
N ALA A 314 23.61 33.06 14.50
CA ALA A 314 23.64 33.70 15.82
C ALA A 314 23.57 32.57 16.85
N THR A 315 24.62 32.48 17.66
CA THR A 315 24.76 31.63 18.84
C THR A 315 23.54 31.74 19.76
N LEU A 316 22.85 30.63 19.98
CA LEU A 316 21.75 30.55 20.95
C LEU A 316 22.37 30.50 22.35
N GLY A 317 22.19 31.60 23.09
CA GLY A 317 22.56 31.71 24.49
C GLY A 317 21.68 30.84 25.40
N THR A 318 22.28 30.47 26.52
CA THR A 318 21.76 29.71 27.65
C THR A 318 20.32 30.10 28.05
N ILE A 319 19.43 29.12 28.14
CA ILE A 319 18.06 29.29 28.67
C ILE A 319 18.15 29.33 30.21
N PRO A 320 17.58 30.34 30.90
CA PRO A 320 17.55 30.36 32.35
C PRO A 320 16.47 29.40 32.88
N ASP A 321 16.80 28.79 34.01
CA ASP A 321 15.97 27.93 34.84
C ASP A 321 14.70 28.69 35.26
N VAL A 322 13.50 28.16 34.94
CA VAL A 322 12.22 28.75 35.33
C VAL A 322 11.47 27.76 36.22
N THR A 323 11.31 28.14 37.47
CA THR A 323 10.59 27.43 38.53
C THR A 323 9.08 27.35 38.26
N GLU A 324 8.47 26.24 38.68
CA GLU A 324 7.16 25.68 38.30
C GLU A 324 5.86 26.46 38.60
N GLU A 325 5.85 27.72 39.05
CA GLU A 325 4.60 28.34 39.58
C GLU A 325 3.92 29.46 38.77
N GLU A 326 4.38 29.84 37.57
CA GLU A 326 3.73 30.94 36.79
C GLU A 326 3.45 30.60 35.32
N ASN A 327 2.57 29.63 35.03
CA ASN A 327 2.11 29.43 33.64
C ASN A 327 0.62 29.13 33.50
N ARG A 328 -0.22 30.08 33.93
CA ARG A 328 -1.63 30.21 33.49
C ARG A 328 -1.79 31.34 32.46
N GLY A 329 -0.91 31.36 31.44
CA GLY A 329 -1.05 32.23 30.27
C GLY A 329 -1.83 31.53 29.17
N VAL A 330 -2.84 32.21 28.61
CA VAL A 330 -3.45 31.80 27.32
C VAL A 330 -2.42 32.12 26.23
N PHE A 331 -1.73 31.11 25.72
CA PHE A 331 -0.85 31.27 24.57
C PHE A 331 -1.67 31.26 23.28
N LYS A 332 -1.32 32.14 22.33
CA LYS A 332 -1.83 32.06 20.96
C LYS A 332 -1.42 30.68 20.41
N GLU A 333 -2.38 29.88 19.93
CA GLU A 333 -2.05 28.65 19.21
C GLU A 333 -1.04 29.01 18.11
N SER A 334 0.06 28.26 18.03
CA SER A 334 1.03 28.45 16.96
C SER A 334 0.32 28.22 15.64
N ASP A 335 0.30 29.23 14.77
CA ASP A 335 -0.31 29.18 13.44
C ASP A 335 0.44 28.12 12.59
N PHE A 336 0.03 26.85 12.69
CA PHE A 336 0.58 25.77 11.87
C PHE A 336 0.17 26.00 10.40
N PRO A 337 1.05 25.68 9.43
CA PRO A 337 0.69 25.74 8.02
C PRO A 337 -0.57 24.91 7.73
N ALA A 338 -1.37 25.36 6.74
CA ALA A 338 -2.52 24.60 6.28
C ALA A 338 -2.13 23.15 5.94
N GLY A 339 -2.91 22.19 6.42
CA GLY A 339 -2.66 20.77 6.19
C GLY A 339 -1.55 20.14 7.04
N TRP A 340 -0.96 20.83 8.02
CA TRP A 340 0.09 20.27 8.90
C TRP A 340 -0.28 18.90 9.53
N TRP A 341 -1.55 18.71 9.84
CA TRP A 341 -2.06 17.51 10.50
C TRP A 341 -2.56 16.44 9.54
N VAL A 342 -3.04 16.82 8.34
CA VAL A 342 -3.81 15.92 7.45
C VAL A 342 -3.24 15.81 6.03
N SER A 343 -2.20 16.59 5.69
CA SER A 343 -1.66 16.61 4.33
C SER A 343 -0.78 15.41 4.06
N LYS A 344 -1.14 14.64 3.03
CA LYS A 344 -0.35 13.53 2.51
C LYS A 344 1.01 13.99 2.01
N ASP A 345 1.10 15.17 1.38
CA ASP A 345 2.36 15.71 0.88
C ASP A 345 3.32 16.09 2.01
N VAL A 346 2.77 16.63 3.12
CA VAL A 346 3.55 16.90 4.34
C VAL A 346 4.04 15.58 4.93
N PHE A 347 3.19 14.56 5.04
CA PHE A 347 3.60 13.25 5.56
C PHE A 347 4.68 12.58 4.69
N GLU A 348 4.57 12.68 3.36
CA GLU A 348 5.62 12.19 2.45
C GLU A 348 6.93 12.98 2.61
N LEU A 349 6.87 14.27 2.93
CA LEU A 349 8.06 15.04 3.31
C LEU A 349 8.61 14.59 4.66
N GLU A 350 7.79 14.38 5.69
CA GLU A 350 8.18 13.87 7.01
C GLU A 350 8.87 12.50 6.89
N LYS A 351 8.33 11.60 6.06
CA LYS A 351 8.96 10.33 5.68
C LYS A 351 10.39 10.51 5.21
N ARG A 352 10.61 11.41 4.25
CA ARG A 352 11.94 11.66 3.67
C ARG A 352 12.86 12.43 4.61
N ALA A 353 12.35 13.42 5.33
CA ALA A 353 13.17 14.35 6.10
C ALA A 353 13.47 13.86 7.53
N ILE A 354 12.52 13.16 8.16
CA ILE A 354 12.60 12.74 9.56
C ILE A 354 12.86 11.24 9.62
N PHE A 355 11.88 10.43 9.22
CA PHE A 355 11.92 8.99 9.46
C PHE A 355 13.01 8.27 8.67
N SER A 356 13.36 8.76 7.47
CA SER A 356 14.42 8.15 6.68
C SER A 356 15.84 8.59 7.05
N LYS A 357 16.00 9.63 7.87
CA LYS A 357 17.30 10.26 8.20
C LYS A 357 17.67 10.17 9.68
N THR A 358 16.70 9.90 10.55
CA THR A 358 16.88 9.86 12.01
C THR A 358 17.17 8.42 12.46
N TRP A 359 17.98 8.27 13.52
CA TRP A 359 18.13 6.99 14.20
C TRP A 359 16.87 6.67 15.01
N LEU A 360 16.18 5.59 14.63
CA LEU A 360 14.92 5.15 15.22
C LEU A 360 15.17 3.95 16.14
N CYS A 361 14.86 4.05 17.43
CA CYS A 361 14.92 2.91 18.33
C CYS A 361 13.67 2.03 18.14
N LEU A 362 13.84 0.83 17.57
CA LEU A 362 12.71 -0.05 17.22
C LEU A 362 12.51 -1.23 18.18
N SER A 363 13.57 -1.69 18.85
CA SER A 363 13.51 -2.92 19.65
C SER A 363 14.63 -2.99 20.68
N HIS A 364 14.61 -4.05 21.48
CA HIS A 364 15.65 -4.39 22.44
C HIS A 364 16.20 -5.78 22.15
N ARG A 365 17.49 -6.00 22.42
CA ARG A 365 18.21 -7.25 22.17
C ARG A 365 17.57 -8.47 22.84
N ASN A 366 16.89 -8.27 23.96
CA ASN A 366 16.23 -9.34 24.72
C ASN A 366 15.00 -9.93 24.03
N ARG A 367 14.52 -9.29 22.95
CA ARG A 367 13.46 -9.86 22.11
C ARG A 367 13.97 -10.88 21.08
N PHE A 368 15.29 -11.15 21.05
CA PHE A 368 15.93 -12.07 20.11
C PHE A 368 16.67 -13.15 20.92
N ALA A 369 16.05 -14.29 21.19
CA ALA A 369 16.64 -15.32 22.03
C ALA A 369 17.70 -16.14 21.29
N LYS A 370 17.46 -16.46 20.02
CA LYS A 370 18.31 -17.34 19.21
C LYS A 370 18.51 -16.81 17.79
N VAL A 371 19.58 -17.29 17.14
CA VAL A 371 19.90 -16.96 15.74
C VAL A 371 18.69 -17.21 14.84
N GLY A 372 18.42 -16.26 13.95
CA GLY A 372 17.29 -16.30 13.04
C GLY A 372 16.00 -15.75 13.63
N ASP A 373 15.93 -15.47 14.93
CA ASP A 373 14.81 -14.70 15.49
C ASP A 373 14.70 -13.36 14.78
N TYR A 374 13.49 -13.03 14.34
CA TYR A 374 13.21 -11.79 13.63
C TYR A 374 11.93 -11.12 14.12
N GLN A 375 11.86 -9.81 13.89
CA GLN A 375 10.68 -8.98 14.12
C GLN A 375 10.47 -8.04 12.96
N SER A 376 9.23 -7.92 12.48
CA SER A 376 8.83 -7.06 11.38
C SER A 376 8.12 -5.81 11.93
N PHE A 377 8.39 -4.66 11.32
CA PHE A 377 7.84 -3.36 11.65
C PHE A 377 7.40 -2.66 10.37
N GLU A 378 6.44 -1.76 10.50
CA GLU A 378 6.12 -0.77 9.47
C GLU A 378 6.28 0.61 10.11
N VAL A 379 7.18 1.42 9.55
CA VAL A 379 7.50 2.75 10.11
C VAL A 379 7.37 3.79 9.02
N ALA A 380 6.40 4.69 9.16
CA ALA A 380 6.11 5.73 8.18
C ALA A 380 5.98 5.15 6.74
N GLY A 381 5.35 3.99 6.64
CA GLY A 381 5.18 3.26 5.39
C GLY A 381 6.40 2.48 4.88
N PHE A 382 7.53 2.48 5.59
CA PHE A 382 8.68 1.64 5.27
C PHE A 382 8.56 0.27 5.94
N PRO A 383 8.51 -0.83 5.18
CA PRO A 383 8.43 -2.17 5.74
C PRO A 383 9.84 -2.64 6.09
N ILE A 384 10.07 -2.96 7.37
CA ILE A 384 11.38 -3.26 7.95
C ILE A 384 11.28 -4.58 8.69
N PHE A 385 12.34 -5.39 8.69
CA PHE A 385 12.49 -6.43 9.70
C PHE A 385 13.90 -6.42 10.29
N LEU A 386 13.96 -6.74 11.59
CA LEU A 386 15.18 -6.98 12.34
C LEU A 386 15.40 -8.48 12.45
N ILE A 387 16.64 -8.96 12.33
CA ILE A 387 16.98 -10.38 12.48
C ILE A 387 18.30 -10.57 13.23
N LEU A 388 18.36 -11.55 14.12
CA LEU A 388 19.58 -11.94 14.83
C LEU A 388 20.45 -12.84 13.95
N GLY A 389 21.65 -12.36 13.61
CA GLY A 389 22.65 -13.08 12.84
C GLY A 389 23.36 -14.18 13.61
N LYS A 390 23.99 -15.10 12.86
CA LYS A 390 24.86 -16.16 13.40
C LYS A 390 26.04 -15.64 14.22
N ASP A 391 26.46 -14.41 13.95
CA ASP A 391 27.52 -13.69 14.66
C ASP A 391 27.03 -12.96 15.92
N GLY A 392 25.77 -13.18 16.33
CA GLY A 392 25.19 -12.58 17.52
C GLY A 392 24.75 -11.12 17.35
N LYS A 393 24.88 -10.54 16.15
CA LYS A 393 24.49 -9.16 15.84
C LYS A 393 23.10 -9.10 15.23
N VAL A 394 22.30 -8.12 15.66
CA VAL A 394 21.01 -7.82 15.02
C VAL A 394 21.26 -6.94 13.79
N ARG A 395 20.60 -7.28 12.67
CA ARG A 395 20.62 -6.51 11.42
C ARG A 395 19.21 -6.14 11.02
N ALA A 396 19.07 -5.04 10.28
CA ALA A 396 17.81 -4.60 9.70
C ALA A 396 17.85 -4.66 8.17
N PHE A 397 16.72 -5.04 7.58
CA PHE A 397 16.51 -5.02 6.14
C PHE A 397 15.12 -4.51 5.83
N HIS A 398 14.93 -3.92 4.64
CA HIS A 398 13.58 -3.73 4.13
C HIS A 398 12.92 -5.08 3.85
N ASN A 399 11.66 -5.24 4.25
CA ASN A 399 10.89 -6.47 4.07
C ASN A 399 10.32 -6.59 2.64
N VAL A 400 11.22 -6.52 1.66
CA VAL A 400 10.92 -6.46 0.23
C VAL A 400 11.85 -7.41 -0.53
N CYS A 401 11.28 -8.43 -1.16
CA CYS A 401 12.03 -9.37 -1.98
C CYS A 401 12.59 -8.65 -3.21
N ARG A 402 13.86 -8.93 -3.54
CA ARG A 402 14.57 -8.35 -4.68
C ARG A 402 14.08 -8.85 -6.05
N HIS A 403 13.29 -9.92 -6.08
CA HIS A 403 12.74 -10.48 -7.31
C HIS A 403 11.51 -9.69 -7.79
N ARG A 404 10.35 -9.84 -7.14
CA ARG A 404 9.09 -9.19 -7.55
C ARG A 404 8.36 -8.52 -6.38
N ALA A 405 9.11 -7.74 -5.60
CA ALA A 405 8.65 -6.88 -4.50
C ALA A 405 7.86 -7.57 -3.36
N TYR A 406 7.58 -8.86 -3.39
CA TYR A 406 6.81 -9.53 -2.34
C TYR A 406 7.47 -9.46 -0.96
N THR A 407 6.68 -9.55 0.10
CA THR A 407 7.21 -9.58 1.48
C THR A 407 8.03 -10.85 1.76
N VAL A 408 9.16 -10.71 2.46
CA VAL A 408 10.04 -11.82 2.85
C VAL A 408 9.52 -12.46 4.15
N THR A 409 9.11 -11.66 5.13
CA THR A 409 8.54 -12.10 6.40
C THR A 409 7.06 -11.73 6.48
N LYS A 410 6.16 -12.74 6.43
CA LYS A 410 4.70 -12.53 6.57
C LYS A 410 4.25 -12.23 8.00
N LYS A 411 4.95 -12.78 8.99
CA LYS A 411 4.60 -12.65 10.42
C LYS A 411 5.32 -11.46 11.05
N GLU A 412 4.70 -10.85 12.05
CA GLU A 412 5.33 -9.81 12.87
C GLU A 412 6.56 -10.32 13.63
N CYS A 413 6.59 -11.60 13.99
CA CYS A 413 7.76 -12.24 14.58
C CYS A 413 7.87 -13.70 14.14
N GLY A 414 9.09 -14.23 14.21
CA GLY A 414 9.37 -15.63 13.92
C GLY A 414 10.84 -15.96 14.10
N SER A 415 11.23 -17.16 13.69
CA SER A 415 12.61 -17.63 13.82
C SER A 415 12.99 -18.50 12.63
N SER A 416 13.96 -18.07 11.84
CA SER A 416 14.59 -18.90 10.80
C SER A 416 15.95 -18.32 10.39
N ALA A 417 16.95 -19.17 10.25
CA ALA A 417 18.28 -18.77 9.75
C ALA A 417 18.30 -18.51 8.23
N VAL A 418 17.26 -18.94 7.51
CA VAL A 418 17.06 -18.69 6.08
C VAL A 418 15.60 -18.31 5.84
N LEU A 419 15.38 -17.12 5.29
CA LEU A 419 14.06 -16.58 5.01
C LEU A 419 13.72 -16.75 3.52
N GLY A 420 12.75 -17.61 3.22
CA GLY A 420 12.27 -17.85 1.85
C GLY A 420 11.05 -16.99 1.51
N CYS A 421 11.15 -16.21 0.44
CA CYS A 421 10.02 -15.49 -0.15
C CYS A 421 8.96 -16.50 -0.63
N ARG A 422 7.70 -16.28 -0.25
CA ARG A 422 6.60 -17.17 -0.63
C ARG A 422 6.07 -16.95 -2.05
N TYR A 423 6.57 -15.94 -2.76
CA TYR A 423 6.23 -15.74 -4.16
C TYR A 423 6.99 -16.74 -5.04
N HIS A 424 8.32 -16.58 -5.19
CA HIS A 424 9.14 -17.41 -6.09
C HIS A 424 10.27 -18.19 -5.40
N GLY A 425 10.23 -18.32 -4.07
CA GLY A 425 11.18 -19.14 -3.32
C GLY A 425 12.59 -18.57 -3.17
N TRP A 426 12.84 -17.32 -3.60
CA TRP A 426 14.10 -16.64 -3.35
C TRP A 426 14.38 -16.58 -1.85
N SER A 427 15.53 -17.09 -1.44
CA SER A 427 15.86 -17.31 -0.04
C SER A 427 17.08 -16.54 0.39
N TYR A 428 16.98 -15.87 1.54
CA TYR A 428 18.02 -14.99 2.08
C TYR A 428 18.51 -15.50 3.44
N ASN A 429 19.81 -15.41 3.70
CA ASN A 429 20.34 -15.74 5.02
C ASN A 429 20.20 -14.57 6.01
N THR A 430 20.70 -14.74 7.24
CA THR A 430 20.66 -13.70 8.28
C THR A 430 21.54 -12.47 8.00
N TYR A 431 22.38 -12.50 6.96
CA TYR A 431 23.16 -11.36 6.48
C TYR A 431 22.44 -10.62 5.34
N GLY A 432 21.26 -11.08 4.93
CA GLY A 432 20.50 -10.54 3.81
C GLY A 432 20.99 -11.01 2.44
N GLU A 433 21.98 -11.90 2.38
CA GLU A 433 22.54 -12.40 1.12
C GLU A 433 21.59 -13.42 0.49
N LEU A 434 21.43 -13.34 -0.83
CA LEU A 434 20.63 -14.30 -1.59
C LEU A 434 21.36 -15.66 -1.67
N THR A 435 20.87 -16.65 -0.94
CA THR A 435 21.47 -17.99 -0.90
C THR A 435 20.86 -18.94 -1.93
N LYS A 436 19.59 -18.75 -2.29
CA LYS A 436 18.89 -19.60 -3.27
C LYS A 436 17.98 -18.75 -4.15
N ALA A 437 18.09 -18.92 -5.46
CA ALA A 437 17.18 -18.37 -6.46
C ALA A 437 16.74 -19.51 -7.39
N PRO A 438 15.58 -20.16 -7.11
CA PRO A 438 15.13 -21.32 -7.86
C PRO A 438 15.11 -21.05 -9.37
N HIS A 439 15.72 -21.95 -10.15
CA HIS A 439 15.86 -21.83 -11.62
C HIS A 439 16.78 -20.72 -12.14
N PHE A 440 17.56 -20.05 -11.28
CA PHE A 440 18.50 -19.01 -11.71
C PHE A 440 19.98 -19.42 -11.68
N ASP A 441 20.36 -20.50 -10.98
CA ASP A 441 21.76 -20.84 -10.72
C ASP A 441 22.59 -21.04 -12.01
N ASP A 442 21.97 -21.51 -13.10
CA ASP A 442 22.61 -21.79 -14.39
C ASP A 442 22.36 -20.70 -15.46
N ILE A 443 21.71 -19.58 -15.10
CA ILE A 443 21.41 -18.50 -16.07
C ILE A 443 22.65 -17.63 -16.31
N PRO A 444 23.14 -17.52 -17.57
CA PRO A 444 24.25 -16.63 -17.89
C PRO A 444 23.93 -15.17 -17.54
N GLY A 445 24.84 -14.52 -16.81
CA GLY A 445 24.71 -13.11 -16.42
C GLY A 445 23.95 -12.87 -15.12
N PHE A 446 23.40 -13.91 -14.48
CA PHE A 446 22.80 -13.77 -13.15
C PHE A 446 23.88 -13.85 -12.06
N ASP A 447 23.98 -12.79 -11.25
CA ASP A 447 24.87 -12.74 -10.08
C ASP A 447 24.02 -12.59 -8.80
N ARG A 448 24.07 -13.63 -7.95
CA ARG A 448 23.37 -13.65 -6.66
C ARG A 448 23.82 -12.50 -5.74
N SER A 449 25.09 -12.10 -5.80
CA SER A 449 25.63 -11.07 -4.91
C SER A 449 25.02 -9.68 -5.14
N GLN A 450 24.53 -9.41 -6.35
CA GLN A 450 23.83 -8.16 -6.70
C GLN A 450 22.38 -8.10 -6.19
N ASN A 451 21.88 -9.22 -5.65
CA ASN A 451 20.48 -9.42 -5.31
C ASN A 451 20.26 -9.66 -3.81
N SER A 452 21.18 -9.21 -2.95
CA SER A 452 20.98 -9.17 -1.49
C SER A 452 19.82 -8.24 -1.09
N LEU A 453 19.20 -8.49 0.06
CA LEU A 453 18.16 -7.60 0.60
C LEU A 453 18.68 -6.17 0.78
N PHE A 454 17.77 -5.20 0.70
CA PHE A 454 18.10 -3.81 0.97
C PHE A 454 18.41 -3.63 2.45
N ALA A 455 19.70 -3.56 2.78
CA ALA A 455 20.20 -3.41 4.14
C ALA A 455 19.87 -2.01 4.69
N ILE A 456 19.60 -1.97 6.00
CA ILE A 456 19.32 -0.75 6.75
C ILE A 456 20.43 -0.60 7.80
N HIS A 457 20.93 0.62 8.00
CA HIS A 457 21.93 0.88 9.03
C HIS A 457 21.39 0.49 10.38
N THR A 458 22.14 -0.30 11.14
CA THR A 458 21.69 -0.87 12.41
C THR A 458 22.78 -0.74 13.46
N VAL A 459 22.43 -0.26 14.65
CA VAL A 459 23.31 -0.22 15.81
C VAL A 459 22.60 -0.85 17.01
N THR A 460 23.32 -1.66 17.78
CA THR A 460 22.89 -2.09 19.11
C THR A 460 23.82 -1.44 20.12
N ASN A 461 23.30 -0.60 21.00
CA ASN A 461 24.11 0.04 22.04
C ASN A 461 24.51 -0.96 23.14
N GLY A 462 25.35 -0.51 24.08
CA GLY A 462 25.87 -1.35 25.17
C GLY A 462 24.79 -1.90 26.12
N LEU A 463 23.64 -1.24 26.21
CA LEU A 463 22.52 -1.67 27.06
C LEU A 463 21.54 -2.62 26.35
N GLY A 464 21.61 -2.71 25.01
CA GLY A 464 20.83 -3.64 24.21
C GLY A 464 19.73 -3.01 23.35
N PHE A 465 19.57 -1.69 23.33
CA PHE A 465 18.62 -1.00 22.46
C PHE A 465 19.09 -1.05 21.00
N ILE A 466 18.16 -1.33 20.10
CA ILE A 466 18.43 -1.51 18.67
C ILE A 466 17.86 -0.32 17.91
N PHE A 467 18.76 0.40 17.26
CA PHE A 467 18.47 1.57 16.44
C PHE A 467 18.66 1.25 14.96
N VAL A 468 17.80 1.84 14.13
CA VAL A 468 17.93 1.76 12.67
C VAL A 468 17.93 3.14 12.03
N ASN A 469 18.56 3.28 10.87
CA ASN A 469 18.48 4.48 10.05
C ASN A 469 18.36 4.09 8.57
N LEU A 470 17.34 4.60 7.88
CA LEU A 470 16.98 4.21 6.52
C LEU A 470 17.74 5.00 5.44
N GLU A 471 18.70 5.85 5.84
CA GLU A 471 19.45 6.63 4.89
C GLU A 471 20.31 5.74 4.00
N ALA A 472 20.10 5.83 2.68
CA ALA A 472 20.79 4.99 1.70
C ALA A 472 22.31 5.26 1.57
N SER A 473 22.81 6.37 2.12
CA SER A 473 24.24 6.67 2.11
C SER A 473 25.02 5.58 2.84
N PRO A 474 26.15 5.08 2.31
CA PRO A 474 26.94 4.04 2.99
C PRO A 474 27.57 4.53 4.29
N ARG A 475 27.70 5.85 4.48
CA ARG A 475 28.23 6.47 5.70
C ARG A 475 27.23 7.50 6.21
N ILE A 476 26.85 7.33 7.46
CA ILE A 476 25.94 8.22 8.20
C ILE A 476 26.54 8.53 9.57
N PRO A 477 26.12 9.63 10.23
CA PRO A 477 26.55 9.93 11.60
C PRO A 477 26.20 8.79 12.55
N SER A 478 27.07 8.53 13.53
CA SER A 478 26.79 7.55 14.59
C SER A 478 25.55 7.94 15.39
N ALA A 479 24.80 6.94 15.86
CA ALA A 479 23.70 7.18 16.79
C ALA A 479 24.26 7.76 18.10
N ASP A 480 23.77 8.94 18.49
CA ASP A 480 23.99 9.45 19.85
C ASP A 480 22.97 8.81 20.79
N THR A 481 23.44 7.86 21.59
CA THR A 481 22.63 7.13 22.57
C THR A 481 22.86 7.61 23.99
N SER A 482 23.72 8.62 24.22
CA SER A 482 24.21 8.99 25.55
C SER A 482 23.11 9.27 26.59
N LEU A 483 22.09 10.06 26.21
CA LEU A 483 20.99 10.41 27.12
C LEU A 483 20.13 9.21 27.48
N LEU A 484 19.82 8.36 26.50
CA LEU A 484 19.09 7.12 26.74
C LEU A 484 19.93 6.14 27.56
N ASP A 485 21.24 6.06 27.30
CA ASP A 485 22.15 5.21 28.06
C ASP A 485 22.21 5.61 29.53
N ALA A 486 22.27 6.92 29.82
CA ALA A 486 22.22 7.44 31.18
C ALA A 486 20.88 7.12 31.86
N PHE A 487 19.75 7.36 31.19
CA PHE A 487 18.42 7.03 31.71
C PHE A 487 18.27 5.54 31.99
N ALA A 488 18.62 4.70 31.02
CA ALA A 488 18.48 3.27 31.08
C ALA A 488 19.38 2.64 32.15
N SER A 489 20.62 3.14 32.31
CA SER A 489 21.52 2.70 33.38
C SER A 489 20.98 3.03 34.77
N ASN A 490 20.45 4.24 34.96
CA ASN A 490 19.86 4.66 36.24
C ASN A 490 18.61 3.85 36.62
N ASN A 491 17.92 3.32 35.62
CA ASN A 491 16.67 2.60 35.78
C ASN A 491 16.76 1.08 35.53
N ARG A 492 17.96 0.55 35.28
CA ARG A 492 18.24 -0.89 35.01
C ARG A 492 17.49 -1.45 33.80
N LEU A 493 17.35 -0.63 32.75
CA LEU A 493 16.84 -1.05 31.45
C LEU A 493 18.00 -1.62 30.63
N ASP A 494 18.39 -2.84 30.95
CA ASP A 494 19.56 -3.48 30.34
C ASP A 494 19.29 -4.91 29.88
N SER A 495 20.33 -5.55 29.37
CA SER A 495 20.36 -6.95 28.91
C SER A 495 19.87 -8.00 29.92
N GLN A 496 19.78 -7.69 31.21
CA GLN A 496 19.22 -8.59 32.24
C GLN A 496 17.69 -8.59 32.27
N SER A 497 17.04 -7.63 31.60
CA SER A 497 15.58 -7.57 31.49
C SER A 497 15.04 -8.77 30.70
N ILE A 498 13.85 -9.28 31.05
CA ILE A 498 13.13 -10.27 30.25
C ILE A 498 12.03 -9.55 29.49
N TRP A 499 11.90 -9.80 28.18
CA TRP A 499 10.72 -9.38 27.44
C TRP A 499 9.52 -10.22 27.84
N VAL A 500 8.44 -9.56 28.23
CA VAL A 500 7.24 -10.19 28.77
C VAL A 500 6.15 -10.30 27.71
N ALA A 501 5.79 -9.17 27.12
CA ALA A 501 4.70 -9.05 26.18
C ALA A 501 4.87 -7.81 25.30
N GLY A 502 4.15 -7.77 24.19
CA GLY A 502 4.07 -6.59 23.35
C GLY A 502 2.97 -6.73 22.32
N GLN A 503 2.27 -5.63 22.05
CA GLN A 503 1.14 -5.57 21.12
C GLN A 503 1.18 -4.26 20.36
N THR A 504 0.52 -4.24 19.21
CA THR A 504 0.31 -3.06 18.38
C THR A 504 -1.18 -2.73 18.33
N ILE A 505 -1.55 -1.49 18.66
CA ILE A 505 -2.90 -0.95 18.57
C ILE A 505 -2.90 0.10 17.46
N LYS A 506 -3.84 0.05 16.52
CA LYS A 506 -3.97 1.06 15.46
C LYS A 506 -4.99 2.11 15.88
N ALA A 507 -4.65 3.37 15.65
CA ALA A 507 -5.49 4.50 16.00
C ALA A 507 -5.48 5.57 14.88
N ASP A 508 -6.59 6.27 14.73
CA ASP A 508 -6.85 7.25 13.67
C ASP A 508 -6.47 8.68 14.08
N PHE A 509 -5.18 8.89 14.43
CA PHE A 509 -4.60 10.21 14.66
C PHE A 509 -3.21 10.39 14.03
N ASN A 510 -2.80 11.64 13.80
CA ASN A 510 -1.47 11.99 13.30
C ASN A 510 -0.40 11.81 14.39
N TRP A 511 0.73 11.18 14.06
CA TRP A 511 1.80 10.85 15.01
C TRP A 511 2.31 12.03 15.86
N LYS A 512 2.25 13.26 15.33
CA LYS A 512 2.68 14.48 16.03
C LYS A 512 1.83 14.82 17.27
N MET A 513 0.62 14.25 17.39
CA MET A 513 -0.23 14.39 18.58
C MET A 513 0.49 13.94 19.86
N THR A 514 1.41 12.99 19.73
CA THR A 514 2.15 12.39 20.85
C THR A 514 3.06 13.39 21.58
N PHE A 515 3.47 14.47 20.92
CA PHE A 515 4.32 15.50 21.55
C PHE A 515 3.54 16.49 22.42
N ARG A 516 2.21 16.52 22.31
CA ARG A 516 1.39 17.49 23.06
C ARG A 516 1.08 17.05 24.48
N GLN A 517 1.16 15.75 24.78
CA GLN A 517 0.84 15.22 26.10
C GLN A 517 2.11 14.77 26.84
N GLN A 518 2.45 15.44 27.95
CA GLN A 518 3.62 15.11 28.77
C GLN A 518 3.50 13.78 29.51
N GLN A 519 2.28 13.28 29.72
CA GLN A 519 1.98 11.96 30.30
C GLN A 519 0.97 11.21 29.44
N LEU A 520 1.48 10.35 28.56
CA LEU A 520 0.63 9.60 27.62
C LEU A 520 -0.15 8.45 28.29
N ILE A 521 0.34 7.89 29.41
CA ILE A 521 -0.33 6.82 30.15
C ILE A 521 -0.21 7.08 31.65
N ASP A 522 -1.30 6.82 32.38
CA ASP A 522 -1.29 6.77 33.83
C ASP A 522 -0.69 5.45 34.33
N PHE A 523 0.64 5.43 34.46
CA PHE A 523 1.37 4.26 34.96
C PHE A 523 1.11 3.97 36.44
N LEU A 524 0.56 4.91 37.22
CA LEU A 524 0.20 4.64 38.62
C LEU A 524 -0.97 3.66 38.70
N ARG A 525 -1.96 3.76 37.80
CA ARG A 525 -3.04 2.76 37.68
C ARG A 525 -2.48 1.37 37.41
N LEU A 526 -1.48 1.27 36.52
CA LEU A 526 -0.83 0.00 36.20
C LEU A 526 -0.04 -0.56 37.39
N GLU A 527 0.78 0.27 38.06
CA GLU A 527 1.56 -0.15 39.23
C GLU A 527 0.64 -0.64 40.37
N ASN A 528 -0.44 0.09 40.66
CA ASN A 528 -1.40 -0.30 41.70
C ASN A 528 -2.06 -1.66 41.41
N GLU A 529 -2.35 -1.97 40.15
CA GLU A 529 -2.98 -3.24 39.75
C GLU A 529 -2.01 -4.43 39.83
N ILE A 530 -0.73 -4.18 39.51
CA ILE A 530 0.36 -5.16 39.70
C ILE A 530 0.58 -5.42 41.20
N GLU A 531 0.47 -4.39 42.05
CA GLU A 531 0.68 -4.47 43.49
C GLU A 531 -0.50 -5.10 44.26
N GLN A 532 -1.76 -4.77 43.92
CA GLN A 532 -2.96 -5.22 44.66
C GLN A 532 -3.14 -6.76 44.76
N LYS A 533 -2.51 -7.53 43.87
CA LYS A 533 -2.47 -9.01 43.95
C LYS A 533 -1.28 -9.56 44.75
N SER A 534 -0.54 -8.71 45.48
CA SER A 534 0.54 -9.08 46.38
C SER A 534 0.05 -9.25 47.82
N ASN A 535 0.06 -10.47 48.35
CA ASN A 535 -0.14 -10.75 49.78
C ASN A 535 1.11 -10.35 50.61
N ILE A 536 1.48 -9.06 50.62
CA ILE A 536 2.56 -8.54 51.48
C ILE A 536 1.92 -7.74 52.62
N PRO A 537 2.20 -8.03 53.91
CA PRO A 537 1.61 -7.33 55.04
C PRO A 537 1.93 -5.82 55.01
N GLN A 538 0.92 -4.98 55.23
CA GLN A 538 0.92 -3.51 55.09
C GLN A 538 1.90 -2.73 55.99
N VAL A 539 2.78 -3.38 56.76
CA VAL A 539 3.52 -2.72 57.85
C VAL A 539 4.97 -2.36 57.49
N THR A 540 5.51 -2.83 56.36
CA THR A 540 6.83 -2.38 55.83
C THR A 540 6.72 -1.38 54.67
N SER A 541 5.51 -1.01 54.23
CA SER A 541 5.30 -0.23 53.01
C SER A 541 5.37 1.29 53.18
N ILE A 542 5.17 1.83 54.39
CA ILE A 542 5.02 3.29 54.58
C ILE A 542 6.35 4.06 54.40
N LEU A 543 7.50 3.46 54.73
CA LEU A 543 8.81 4.10 54.58
C LEU A 543 9.35 4.08 53.14
N ASN A 544 8.89 3.16 52.29
CA ASN A 544 9.19 3.13 50.85
C ASN A 544 8.12 3.85 50.00
N TYR A 545 6.97 4.17 50.57
CA TYR A 545 5.82 4.80 49.90
C TYR A 545 6.12 6.20 49.33
N VAL A 546 7.13 6.88 49.89
CA VAL A 546 7.37 8.33 49.65
C VAL A 546 8.44 8.60 48.59
N ARG A 547 9.13 7.59 48.01
CA ARG A 547 10.32 7.86 47.17
C ARG A 547 10.41 7.24 45.77
N ALA A 548 9.51 6.37 45.34
CA ALA A 548 9.57 5.82 43.98
C ALA A 548 8.52 6.47 43.07
N LYS A 549 8.91 7.55 42.38
CA LYS A 549 8.16 8.12 41.24
C LYS A 549 8.59 7.36 39.98
N SER A 550 7.64 6.99 39.12
CA SER A 550 7.94 6.46 37.79
C SER A 550 8.74 7.49 36.99
N GLU A 551 9.73 7.03 36.24
CA GLU A 551 10.56 7.89 35.40
C GLU A 551 10.27 7.64 33.92
N HIS A 552 10.34 8.70 33.13
CA HIS A 552 10.00 8.71 31.72
C HIS A 552 11.13 9.37 30.91
N PHE A 553 11.43 8.79 29.75
CA PHE A 553 12.35 9.35 28.77
C PHE A 553 11.74 9.27 27.38
N SER A 554 11.61 10.41 26.70
CA SER A 554 11.19 10.46 25.30
C SER A 554 12.40 10.51 24.37
N LEU A 555 12.38 9.64 23.38
CA LEU A 555 13.33 9.59 22.28
C LEU A 555 12.59 9.97 20.98
N PHE A 556 13.02 11.07 20.39
CA PHE A 556 12.52 11.52 19.10
C PHE A 556 12.81 10.47 18.00
N PRO A 557 11.89 10.23 17.04
CA PRO A 557 10.62 10.94 16.86
C PRO A 557 9.41 10.36 17.57
N PHE A 558 9.41 9.10 18.01
CA PHE A 558 8.16 8.46 18.43
C PHE A 558 8.26 7.44 19.56
N THR A 559 9.42 7.30 20.22
CA THR A 559 9.60 6.23 21.22
C THR A 559 9.76 6.83 22.61
N SER A 560 8.94 6.39 23.56
CA SER A 560 9.07 6.74 24.96
C SER A 560 9.37 5.51 25.80
N PHE A 561 10.21 5.67 26.82
CA PHE A 561 10.57 4.63 27.78
C PHE A 561 10.04 5.00 29.15
N TYR A 562 9.40 4.05 29.81
CA TYR A 562 8.83 4.23 31.14
C TYR A 562 9.41 3.19 32.09
N SER A 563 9.99 3.64 33.20
CA SER A 563 10.46 2.77 34.28
C SER A 563 9.49 2.82 35.46
N MET A 564 8.98 1.66 35.83
CA MET A 564 8.12 1.44 36.98
C MET A 564 8.98 1.00 38.17
N LYS A 565 9.57 1.98 38.87
CA LYS A 565 10.54 1.72 39.95
C LYS A 565 9.99 0.86 41.09
N ARG A 566 8.68 0.88 41.32
CA ARG A 566 8.03 0.11 42.39
C ARG A 566 8.03 -1.39 42.12
N THR A 567 7.88 -1.76 40.86
CA THR A 567 7.74 -3.16 40.43
C THR A 567 9.04 -3.71 39.82
N GLY A 568 9.93 -2.84 39.34
CA GLY A 568 11.13 -3.24 38.58
C GLY A 568 10.82 -3.61 37.12
N TRP A 569 9.67 -3.14 36.62
CA TRP A 569 9.23 -3.31 35.24
C TRP A 569 9.54 -2.06 34.44
N TRP A 570 9.62 -2.19 33.13
CA TRP A 570 9.70 -1.05 32.24
C TRP A 570 9.04 -1.37 30.91
N CYS A 571 8.58 -0.35 30.20
CA CYS A 571 8.07 -0.53 28.85
C CYS A 571 8.64 0.50 27.88
N ALA A 572 8.78 0.07 26.64
CA ALA A 572 8.96 0.96 25.50
C ALA A 572 7.62 1.14 24.80
N LEU A 573 7.25 2.39 24.54
CA LEU A 573 6.04 2.77 23.83
C LEU A 573 6.44 3.50 22.55
N SER A 574 6.10 2.96 21.38
CA SER A 574 6.46 3.51 20.08
C SER A 574 5.21 3.89 19.29
N PHE A 575 5.15 5.12 18.79
CA PHE A 575 4.04 5.64 17.99
C PHE A 575 4.42 5.65 16.50
N LEU A 576 4.32 4.48 15.88
CA LEU A 576 4.76 4.24 14.51
C LEU A 576 3.77 4.89 13.54
N PRO A 577 4.16 5.93 12.78
CA PRO A 577 3.25 6.56 11.83
C PRO A 577 2.90 5.57 10.71
N VAL A 578 1.62 5.46 10.38
CA VAL A 578 1.12 4.59 9.30
C VAL A 578 0.71 5.44 8.09
N SER A 579 0.02 6.55 8.33
CA SER A 579 -0.31 7.55 7.31
C SER A 579 -0.34 8.95 7.94
N GLU A 580 -0.70 9.96 7.14
CA GLU A 580 -0.92 11.32 7.61
C GLU A 580 -2.05 11.44 8.65
N GLN A 581 -2.87 10.39 8.83
CA GLN A 581 -4.01 10.39 9.76
C GLN A 581 -4.05 9.15 10.65
N LYS A 582 -3.08 8.25 10.57
CA LYS A 582 -3.10 6.98 11.30
C LYS A 582 -1.76 6.71 11.95
N THR A 583 -1.79 6.26 13.19
CA THR A 583 -0.61 5.90 13.99
C THR A 583 -0.83 4.55 14.65
N ALA A 584 0.18 3.69 14.59
CA ALA A 584 0.21 2.42 15.28
C ALA A 584 0.98 2.58 16.60
N ILE A 585 0.30 2.36 17.72
CA ILE A 585 0.87 2.41 19.06
C ILE A 585 1.37 1.01 19.41
N ARG A 586 2.67 0.83 19.49
CA ARG A 586 3.31 -0.42 19.92
C ARG A 586 3.84 -0.29 21.33
N TYR A 587 3.52 -1.24 22.20
CA TYR A 587 4.24 -1.39 23.47
C TYR A 587 5.09 -2.66 23.48
N ASP A 588 6.22 -2.61 24.17
CA ASP A 588 7.01 -3.76 24.55
C ASP A 588 7.31 -3.65 26.05
N LEU A 589 6.81 -4.62 26.82
CA LEU A 589 6.89 -4.68 28.27
C LEU A 589 8.00 -5.64 28.71
N TYR A 590 8.77 -5.21 29.69
CA TYR A 590 9.91 -5.94 30.23
C TYR A 590 9.86 -5.96 31.75
N CYS A 591 10.41 -7.01 32.35
CA CYS A 591 10.57 -7.12 33.79
C CYS A 591 11.95 -7.66 34.17
N SER A 592 12.33 -7.48 35.43
CA SER A 592 13.49 -8.16 36.01
C SER A 592 13.25 -9.66 36.15
N LYS A 593 14.31 -10.48 36.05
CA LYS A 593 14.29 -11.97 36.11
C LYS A 593 13.57 -12.58 37.32
N ILE A 594 13.28 -11.80 38.35
CA ILE A 594 12.77 -12.26 39.65
C ILE A 594 11.23 -12.37 39.67
N ASP A 595 10.49 -11.74 38.74
CA ASP A 595 9.03 -11.54 38.88
C ASP A 595 8.19 -12.01 37.66
N SER A 596 8.44 -13.23 37.17
CA SER A 596 7.80 -13.75 35.94
C SER A 596 6.34 -14.22 36.10
N SER A 597 5.86 -14.39 37.34
CA SER A 597 4.55 -15.02 37.62
C SER A 597 3.34 -14.12 37.34
N ARG A 598 3.54 -12.81 37.09
CA ARG A 598 2.50 -11.78 36.97
C ARG A 598 2.47 -11.09 35.59
N SER A 599 3.24 -11.63 34.66
CA SER A 599 3.47 -11.17 33.28
C SER A 599 2.21 -10.82 32.51
N GLN A 600 1.23 -11.73 32.48
CA GLN A 600 0.05 -11.57 31.63
C GLN A 600 -0.91 -10.47 32.12
N VAL A 601 -1.16 -10.37 33.43
CA VAL A 601 -2.09 -9.39 34.00
C VAL A 601 -1.63 -7.96 33.72
N ALA A 602 -0.33 -7.70 33.89
CA ALA A 602 0.26 -6.40 33.61
C ALA A 602 0.19 -6.05 32.11
N ALA A 603 0.41 -7.03 31.23
CA ALA A 603 0.30 -6.85 29.79
C ALA A 603 -1.14 -6.51 29.36
N ASP A 604 -2.12 -7.27 29.87
CA ASP A 604 -3.54 -7.06 29.58
C ASP A 604 -3.98 -5.67 30.05
N LYS A 605 -3.55 -5.25 31.26
CA LYS A 605 -3.92 -3.94 31.79
C LYS A 605 -3.28 -2.78 31.02
N LEU A 606 -2.00 -2.93 30.65
CA LEU A 606 -1.32 -1.93 29.82
C LEU A 606 -1.99 -1.79 28.45
N ALA A 607 -2.44 -2.90 27.85
CA ALA A 607 -3.20 -2.86 26.61
C ALA A 607 -4.51 -2.09 26.77
N GLU A 608 -5.29 -2.34 27.84
CA GLU A 608 -6.54 -1.62 28.13
C GLU A 608 -6.32 -0.10 28.26
N LEU A 609 -5.31 0.31 29.04
CA LEU A 609 -4.97 1.73 29.24
C LEU A 609 -4.53 2.39 27.93
N LEU A 610 -3.82 1.66 27.07
CA LEU A 610 -3.41 2.15 25.76
C LEU A 610 -4.57 2.30 24.79
N GLU A 611 -5.53 1.39 24.82
CA GLU A 611 -6.76 1.51 24.02
C GLU A 611 -7.62 2.69 24.48
N GLU A 612 -7.70 2.94 25.79
CA GLU A 612 -8.34 4.14 26.35
C GLU A 612 -7.67 5.41 25.82
N LYS A 613 -6.34 5.47 25.90
CA LYS A 613 -5.57 6.63 25.43
C LYS A 613 -5.59 6.82 23.93
N ALA A 614 -5.63 5.73 23.15
CA ALA A 614 -5.82 5.80 21.71
C ALA A 614 -7.14 6.53 21.36
N ARG A 615 -8.25 6.17 22.02
CA ARG A 615 -9.56 6.80 21.81
C ARG A 615 -9.59 8.27 22.22
N GLU A 616 -8.91 8.63 23.31
CA GLU A 616 -8.77 10.04 23.72
C GLU A 616 -8.05 10.86 22.63
N LEU A 617 -6.92 10.37 22.13
CA LEU A 617 -6.14 11.03 21.08
C LEU A 617 -6.89 11.13 19.75
N GLU A 618 -7.65 10.10 19.39
CA GLU A 618 -8.55 10.14 18.23
C GLU A 618 -9.59 11.24 18.37
N THR A 619 -10.22 11.36 19.54
CA THR A 619 -11.23 12.38 19.80
C THR A 619 -10.63 13.78 19.68
N GLU A 620 -9.49 14.02 20.33
CA GLU A 620 -8.76 15.30 20.25
C GLU A 620 -8.38 15.62 18.80
N TYR A 621 -7.90 14.63 18.04
CA TYR A 621 -7.54 14.80 16.65
C TYR A 621 -8.73 15.15 15.73
N GLN A 622 -9.92 14.62 15.99
CA GLN A 622 -11.13 14.95 15.24
C GLN A 622 -11.57 16.40 15.45
N GLU A 623 -11.37 16.96 16.65
CA GLU A 623 -11.67 18.38 16.91
C GLU A 623 -10.84 19.30 16.01
N TYR A 624 -9.53 19.02 15.84
CA TYR A 624 -8.68 19.80 14.93
C TYR A 624 -9.11 19.69 13.47
N LYS A 625 -9.51 18.50 13.03
CA LYS A 625 -10.05 18.30 11.67
C LYS A 625 -11.29 19.15 11.43
N ASN A 626 -12.25 19.10 12.35
CA ASN A 626 -13.48 19.87 12.25
C ASN A 626 -13.21 21.37 12.18
N ILE A 627 -12.28 21.89 13.01
CA ILE A 627 -11.89 23.29 12.99
C ILE A 627 -11.27 23.66 11.65
N LEU A 628 -10.33 22.86 11.13
CA LEU A 628 -9.68 23.10 9.85
C LEU A 628 -10.68 23.07 8.69
N ASP A 629 -11.59 22.10 8.67
CA ASP A 629 -12.64 21.98 7.65
C ASP A 629 -13.58 23.20 7.67
N CYS A 630 -13.96 23.67 8.86
CA CYS A 630 -14.75 24.89 9.01
C CYS A 630 -14.00 26.13 8.47
N LEU A 631 -12.71 26.27 8.77
CA LEU A 631 -11.88 27.37 8.28
C LEU A 631 -11.70 27.31 6.75
N GLU A 632 -11.43 26.13 6.18
CA GLU A 632 -11.32 25.96 4.72
C GLU A 632 -12.64 26.24 4.01
N ALA A 633 -13.76 25.78 4.55
CA ALA A 633 -15.09 26.08 4.02
C ALA A 633 -15.37 27.59 4.06
N HIS A 634 -14.98 28.27 5.15
CA HIS A 634 -15.11 29.70 5.30
C HIS A 634 -14.24 30.47 4.28
N ILE A 635 -12.96 30.12 4.14
CA ILE A 635 -12.08 30.74 3.14
C ILE A 635 -12.60 30.53 1.70
N LYS A 636 -13.16 29.35 1.39
CA LYS A 636 -13.80 29.10 0.09
C LYS A 636 -15.03 30.00 -0.11
N LEU A 637 -15.83 30.20 0.93
CA LEU A 637 -16.98 31.11 0.92
C LEU A 637 -16.54 32.56 0.68
N GLU A 638 -15.53 33.05 1.41
CA GLU A 638 -14.97 34.40 1.26
C GLU A 638 -14.39 34.61 -0.14
N LYS A 639 -13.67 33.63 -0.68
CA LYS A 639 -13.18 33.67 -2.07
C LYS A 639 -14.30 33.72 -3.10
N ALA A 640 -15.38 32.97 -2.89
CA ALA A 640 -16.53 32.99 -3.78
C ALA A 640 -17.30 34.33 -3.73
N GLN A 641 -17.30 35.00 -2.57
CA GLN A 641 -17.99 36.27 -2.37
C GLN A 641 -17.10 37.50 -2.65
N GLY A 642 -15.78 37.32 -2.75
CA GLY A 642 -14.81 38.38 -3.00
C GLY A 642 -14.59 39.33 -1.81
N VAL A 643 -15.11 38.99 -0.63
CA VAL A 643 -15.07 39.80 0.60
C VAL A 643 -15.00 38.89 1.84
N GLU A 644 -14.47 39.40 2.95
CA GLU A 644 -14.45 38.70 4.25
C GLU A 644 -15.88 38.54 4.81
N VAL A 645 -16.18 37.40 5.42
CA VAL A 645 -17.53 37.02 5.86
C VAL A 645 -17.61 36.97 7.38
N PHE A 646 -18.24 37.96 8.02
CA PHE A 646 -18.34 38.00 9.48
C PHE A 646 -19.60 37.33 10.04
N PRO A 647 -19.55 36.71 11.24
CA PRO A 647 -20.72 36.14 11.89
C PRO A 647 -21.72 37.26 12.23
N ALA A 648 -22.85 37.27 11.51
CA ALA A 648 -23.96 38.23 11.64
C ALA A 648 -23.68 39.67 11.16
N MET A 649 -23.67 39.86 9.83
CA MET A 649 -24.11 41.16 9.29
C MET A 649 -25.60 41.36 9.61
N ARG A 650 -25.91 42.27 10.55
CA ARG A 650 -27.26 42.87 10.61
C ARG A 650 -27.54 43.47 9.25
N LYS A 651 -28.65 43.07 8.61
CA LYS A 651 -29.16 43.78 7.42
C LYS A 651 -29.19 45.28 7.74
N PRO A 652 -28.55 46.14 6.94
CA PRO A 652 -28.55 47.57 7.20
C PRO A 652 -30.01 48.05 7.25
N ARG A 653 -30.37 48.80 8.30
CA ARG A 653 -31.68 49.46 8.38
C ARG A 653 -31.71 50.55 7.30
N GLU A 654 -32.37 50.26 6.19
CA GLU A 654 -32.77 51.28 5.24
C GLU A 654 -33.73 52.24 5.95
N ASN A 655 -33.25 53.45 6.23
CA ASN A 655 -34.12 54.58 6.53
C ASN A 655 -33.93 55.63 5.44
N SER A 656 -34.93 56.48 5.24
CA SER A 656 -34.94 57.48 4.17
C SER A 656 -33.75 58.45 4.22
N ARG A 657 -33.16 58.68 5.41
CA ARG A 657 -31.95 59.51 5.55
C ARG A 657 -30.70 58.81 5.00
N PHE A 658 -30.61 57.48 5.10
CA PHE A 658 -29.50 56.72 4.53
C PHE A 658 -29.55 56.74 2.99
N GLN A 659 -30.73 56.54 2.40
CA GLN A 659 -30.90 56.65 0.94
C GLN A 659 -30.65 58.09 0.44
N GLN A 660 -31.07 59.12 1.19
CA GLN A 660 -30.73 60.50 0.87
C GLN A 660 -29.21 60.76 0.94
N ALA A 661 -28.50 60.21 1.92
CA ALA A 661 -27.05 60.34 2.01
C ALA A 661 -26.31 59.61 0.88
N GLU A 662 -26.76 58.41 0.51
CA GLU A 662 -26.17 57.64 -0.58
C GLU A 662 -26.44 58.28 -1.95
N GLN A 663 -27.62 58.88 -2.13
CA GLN A 663 -27.96 59.64 -3.33
C GLN A 663 -27.17 60.95 -3.42
N LEU A 664 -26.93 61.63 -2.29
CA LEU A 664 -26.05 62.80 -2.22
C LEU A 664 -24.59 62.43 -2.56
N CYS A 665 -24.09 61.29 -2.09
CA CYS A 665 -22.76 60.79 -2.45
C CYS A 665 -22.66 60.46 -3.94
N LYS A 666 -23.66 59.80 -4.53
CA LYS A 666 -23.70 59.52 -5.98
C LYS A 666 -23.78 60.80 -6.82
N GLU A 667 -24.51 61.82 -6.37
CA GLU A 667 -24.57 63.12 -7.06
C GLU A 667 -23.27 63.93 -6.94
N LEU A 668 -22.52 63.75 -5.85
CA LEU A 668 -21.19 64.35 -5.66
C LEU A 668 -20.11 63.65 -6.51
N ASP A 669 -20.17 62.32 -6.64
CA ASP A 669 -19.21 61.56 -7.46
C ASP A 669 -19.43 61.74 -8.97
N CYS A 670 -20.67 61.94 -9.43
CA CYS A 670 -20.99 62.21 -10.85
C CYS A 670 -20.59 63.62 -11.36
N LYS A 671 -20.10 64.52 -10.51
CA LYS A 671 -19.54 65.82 -10.95
C LYS A 671 -18.04 65.79 -11.26
N SER A 672 -17.36 64.67 -11.03
CA SER A 672 -15.91 64.56 -11.26
C SER A 672 -15.51 64.14 -12.68
N GLU A 673 -16.46 63.71 -13.53
CA GLU A 673 -16.17 63.22 -14.90
C GLU A 673 -16.38 64.24 -16.04
N LEU A 674 -16.61 65.54 -15.73
CA LEU A 674 -16.89 66.58 -16.75
C LEU A 674 -15.83 67.69 -16.90
N ILE A 675 -14.61 67.52 -16.41
CA ILE A 675 -13.51 68.46 -16.68
C ILE A 675 -12.29 67.72 -17.23
N GLY A 676 -12.40 67.35 -18.51
CA GLY A 676 -11.25 67.08 -19.36
C GLY A 676 -11.44 67.83 -20.67
N LYS A 677 -10.84 69.03 -20.79
CA LYS A 677 -10.35 69.63 -22.04
C LYS A 677 -9.61 70.95 -21.79
N ASP A 678 -8.33 70.91 -22.16
CA ASP A 678 -7.41 71.99 -22.55
C ASP A 678 -7.25 73.25 -21.69
N LEU A 679 -5.99 73.55 -21.32
CA LEU A 679 -5.29 74.78 -21.73
C LEU A 679 -3.81 74.79 -21.27
N ALA A 680 -2.91 74.86 -22.27
CA ALA A 680 -1.60 75.54 -22.37
C ALA A 680 -0.77 75.79 -21.08
N TRP A 681 0.49 75.36 -20.98
CA TRP A 681 1.70 75.81 -21.69
C TRP A 681 2.84 74.82 -21.43
#